data_AF-A0A1C0V1J7-F1
#
_entry.id   AF-A0A1C0V1J7-F1
#
_cell.length_a   1.000
_cell.length_b   1.000
_cell.length_c   1.000
_cell.angle_alpha   90.00
_cell.angle_beta   90.00
_cell.angle_gamma   90.00
#
_symmetry.space_group_name_H-M   'P 1'
#
loop_
_entity.id
_entity.type
_entity.pdbx_description
1 polymer ?
#
loop_
_entity_poly.entity_id
_entity_poly.type
_entity_poly.pdbx_seq_one_letter_code
_entity_poly.pdbx_strand_id
1 'polypeptide(L)'
;MWLQLKKRIWKWRSVLIAAPSVAFLVIGAKSVGLLQLLELVTLDQFFRLRPLEAIDQRIVIVTVDESDITYVGKWPISDAILANLITKIKSQQPRAIGLDFYRNLPVEPGHQQLIQLFKTTPNFIGVEKVVGDTVGPPPTLSKLDQVGIADLVLDADGKVRRALLSISTDDGQTKLGLATKLSLMYLEKERINLEMIDANKMYLGLGKAVFIPFAGNDGGYINANSGGYQILLNFRGPEERFLTISMKDVLENRIPPELMRDRIVLIGATAPSLNDLLLTPYSKNSQGSPKRTPGVVIHANIVSQILSAALEGRPLIRVWSDFVEVFWVLIWSSASAACSWRLLESKRFRNNTLAKGTLLIVCILGTGGSLVTISYLSFLGSWWIPVISPLLGITGSAIAIAVEHSRRLHRESEKRLAQFLEAVPVGVAVIDADGKTYYTNNKIQELVGKKISASATTKELAQVYQIYMAGTNEIYPNQKLPIVRALKGEQTMVEDLEIHTANGKILPLECRATPVYDEFGNIAYAIATFTDITERKKAEAERENFLAELSELNQNLEKSLDAELELTDAYGRFVPHEFLSLLGYESIIEAKLGDHVKLEMSILFSDIRDFTSMSETMTPEDNFKFINAYLQRMEPAITANNGFIDKYIGDAIMALFSGEADDAVRAAINMLKELAEYNKTRGRPGRPSLQIGVGINTGDLMLGTVGGENRMNSTVISDSVNLASRMEGLTKNYGVSLLISHHTFLRLQKYEDYCIRFIDRVQVKGKSKMVAVYEVFDADAPEMRKAKLATKPTFEEGLFLYMSGDFYRAMQLFEACLLINPLDKAARIYWERCQPS
;
A
#
# COMPACT_ATOMS: atom_id res chain seq x y z
N MET A 1 -48.67 -8.80 6.17
CA MET A 1 -47.71 -7.85 6.77
C MET A 1 -46.55 -8.54 7.51
N TRP A 2 -46.82 -9.42 8.49
CA TRP A 2 -45.78 -10.09 9.30
C TRP A 2 -44.81 -11.00 8.51
N LEU A 3 -45.29 -11.76 7.53
CA LEU A 3 -44.45 -12.60 6.65
C LEU A 3 -43.48 -11.80 5.76
N GLN A 4 -43.91 -10.63 5.28
CA GLN A 4 -43.05 -9.72 4.51
C GLN A 4 -42.01 -9.06 5.41
N LEU A 5 -42.39 -8.67 6.64
CA LEU A 5 -41.47 -8.16 7.65
C LEU A 5 -40.41 -9.20 8.02
N LYS A 6 -40.82 -10.46 8.25
CA LYS A 6 -39.92 -11.58 8.56
C LYS A 6 -38.91 -11.83 7.43
N LYS A 7 -39.34 -11.83 6.17
CA LYS A 7 -38.44 -11.93 5.00
C LYS A 7 -37.45 -10.76 4.93
N ARG A 8 -37.90 -9.54 5.23
CA ARG A 8 -37.05 -8.34 5.22
C ARG A 8 -36.02 -8.38 6.34
N ILE A 9 -36.41 -8.74 7.56
CA ILE A 9 -35.51 -8.92 8.71
C ILE A 9 -34.48 -10.01 8.41
N TRP A 10 -34.92 -11.14 7.85
CA TRP A 10 -34.02 -12.26 7.54
C TRP A 10 -33.01 -11.91 6.44
N LYS A 11 -33.39 -11.04 5.49
CA LYS A 11 -32.50 -10.50 4.47
C LYS A 11 -31.40 -9.61 5.05
N TRP A 12 -31.73 -8.83 6.08
CA TRP A 12 -30.82 -7.86 6.73
C TRP A 12 -30.10 -8.42 7.97
N ARG A 13 -30.28 -9.71 8.28
CA ARG A 13 -29.76 -10.33 9.51
C ARG A 13 -28.25 -10.14 9.69
N SER A 14 -27.47 -10.20 8.61
CA SER A 14 -26.02 -10.03 8.66
C SER A 14 -25.63 -8.63 9.14
N VAL A 15 -26.39 -7.60 8.73
CA VAL A 15 -26.20 -6.22 9.20
C VAL A 15 -26.61 -6.07 10.67
N LEU A 16 -27.75 -6.67 11.05
CA LEU A 16 -28.27 -6.61 12.42
C LEU A 16 -27.39 -7.33 13.45
N ILE A 17 -26.55 -8.27 13.02
CA ILE A 17 -25.60 -8.97 13.90
C ILE A 17 -24.22 -8.29 13.84
N ALA A 18 -23.69 -8.04 12.63
CA ALA A 18 -22.32 -7.54 12.47
C ALA A 18 -22.11 -6.15 13.08
N ALA A 19 -23.02 -5.20 12.85
CA ALA A 19 -22.82 -3.82 13.33
C ALA A 19 -22.84 -3.72 14.87
N PRO A 20 -23.80 -4.32 15.60
CA PRO A 20 -23.76 -4.31 17.06
C PRO A 20 -22.56 -5.07 17.64
N SER A 21 -22.16 -6.20 17.05
CA SER A 21 -20.99 -6.96 17.51
C SER A 21 -19.69 -6.18 17.38
N VAL A 22 -19.48 -5.52 16.24
CA VAL A 22 -18.28 -4.68 16.03
C VAL A 22 -18.33 -3.46 16.96
N ALA A 23 -19.47 -2.78 17.05
CA ALA A 23 -19.61 -1.63 17.95
C ALA A 23 -19.33 -2.03 19.41
N PHE A 24 -19.82 -3.18 19.87
CA PHE A 24 -19.54 -3.69 21.20
C PHE A 24 -18.03 -3.92 21.43
N LEU A 25 -17.33 -4.53 20.47
CA LEU A 25 -15.87 -4.71 20.56
C LEU A 25 -15.12 -3.38 20.62
N VAL A 26 -15.51 -2.41 19.78
CA VAL A 26 -14.91 -1.08 19.75
C VAL A 26 -15.17 -0.33 21.05
N ILE A 27 -16.39 -0.39 21.59
CA ILE A 27 -16.74 0.21 22.89
C ILE A 27 -15.92 -0.46 23.99
N GLY A 28 -15.77 -1.79 23.98
CA GLY A 28 -14.91 -2.51 24.92
C GLY A 28 -13.46 -2.02 24.86
N ALA A 29 -12.91 -1.83 23.65
CA ALA A 29 -11.58 -1.27 23.46
C ALA A 29 -11.47 0.18 23.96
N LYS A 30 -12.51 1.00 23.76
CA LYS A 30 -12.61 2.36 24.33
C LYS A 30 -12.58 2.30 25.86
N SER A 31 -13.41 1.47 26.49
CA SER A 31 -13.56 1.38 27.96
C SER A 31 -12.28 0.98 28.69
N VAL A 32 -11.31 0.35 28.02
CA VAL A 32 -9.99 0.01 28.59
C VAL A 32 -8.89 1.03 28.22
N GLY A 33 -9.22 2.11 27.51
CA GLY A 33 -8.28 3.18 27.18
C GLY A 33 -7.40 2.96 25.94
N LEU A 34 -7.59 1.87 25.19
CA LEU A 34 -6.76 1.56 24.00
C LEU A 34 -6.83 2.64 22.91
N LEU A 35 -7.94 3.38 22.85
CA LEU A 35 -8.20 4.39 21.82
C LEU A 35 -7.92 5.83 22.29
N GLN A 36 -7.68 6.05 23.58
CA GLN A 36 -7.59 7.37 24.20
C GLN A 36 -6.53 8.27 23.52
N LEU A 37 -5.33 7.75 23.29
CA LEU A 37 -4.24 8.55 22.71
C LEU A 37 -4.58 9.05 21.31
N LEU A 38 -5.25 8.22 20.49
CA LEU A 38 -5.66 8.60 19.14
C LEU A 38 -6.77 9.66 19.16
N GLU A 39 -7.70 9.59 20.12
CA GLU A 39 -8.74 10.62 20.30
C GLU A 39 -8.13 11.96 20.73
N LEU A 40 -7.15 11.95 21.64
CA LEU A 40 -6.44 13.16 22.08
C LEU A 40 -5.61 13.79 20.95
N VAL A 41 -4.96 12.98 20.12
CA VAL A 41 -4.26 13.46 18.91
C VAL A 41 -5.24 14.09 17.92
N THR A 42 -6.45 13.53 17.79
CA THR A 42 -7.51 14.08 16.94
C THR A 42 -8.01 15.43 17.47
N LEU A 43 -8.22 15.54 18.78
CA LEU A 43 -8.55 16.81 19.44
C LEU A 43 -7.48 17.87 19.18
N ASP A 44 -6.20 17.52 19.31
CA ASP A 44 -5.11 18.45 19.01
C ASP A 44 -5.15 18.93 17.56
N GLN A 45 -5.45 18.03 16.63
CA GLN A 45 -5.58 18.37 15.22
C GLN A 45 -6.75 19.33 14.97
N PHE A 46 -7.86 19.16 15.68
CA PHE A 46 -8.98 20.08 15.59
C PHE A 46 -8.62 21.49 16.09
N PHE A 47 -7.88 21.62 17.19
CA PHE A 47 -7.35 22.92 17.62
C PHE A 47 -6.43 23.56 16.58
N ARG A 48 -5.58 22.77 15.91
CA ARG A 48 -4.66 23.28 14.89
C ARG A 48 -5.35 23.70 13.59
N LEU A 49 -6.44 23.02 13.22
CA LEU A 49 -7.22 23.34 12.02
C LEU A 49 -8.20 24.49 12.24
N ARG A 50 -8.61 24.72 13.49
CA ARG A 50 -9.53 25.81 13.84
C ARG A 50 -8.95 27.17 13.42
N PRO A 51 -9.78 28.09 12.89
CA PRO A 51 -9.38 29.48 12.71
C PRO A 51 -8.86 30.10 14.02
N LEU A 52 -7.73 30.81 13.94
CA LEU A 52 -7.16 31.51 15.09
C LEU A 52 -8.06 32.66 15.52
N GLU A 53 -8.25 32.81 16.83
CA GLU A 53 -9.00 33.93 17.39
C GLU A 53 -8.18 35.23 17.39
N ALA A 54 -8.87 36.36 17.53
CA ALA A 54 -8.24 37.66 17.69
C ALA A 54 -7.43 37.74 19.00
N ILE A 55 -6.42 38.61 19.00
CA ILE A 55 -5.57 38.87 20.17
C ILE A 55 -6.42 39.35 21.34
N ASP A 56 -6.24 38.75 22.53
CA ASP A 56 -6.95 39.20 23.73
C ASP A 56 -6.32 40.47 24.30
N GLN A 57 -7.01 41.59 24.13
CA GLN A 57 -6.53 42.91 24.56
C GLN A 57 -6.56 43.09 26.09
N ARG A 58 -7.23 42.22 26.84
CA ARG A 58 -7.36 42.33 28.31
C ARG A 58 -6.14 41.80 29.06
N ILE A 59 -5.25 41.08 28.37
CA ILE A 59 -4.13 40.35 28.97
C ILE A 59 -2.83 40.82 28.32
N VAL A 60 -1.85 41.16 29.16
CA VAL A 60 -0.49 41.49 28.75
C VAL A 60 0.46 40.54 29.46
N ILE A 61 1.38 39.94 28.73
CA ILE A 61 2.41 39.05 29.27
C ILE A 61 3.75 39.80 29.26
N VAL A 62 4.32 39.97 30.44
CA VAL A 62 5.70 40.42 30.64
C VAL A 62 6.58 39.18 30.65
N THR A 63 7.31 38.97 29.58
CA THR A 63 8.16 37.79 29.40
C THR A 63 9.52 38.00 30.06
N VAL A 64 10.09 36.94 30.61
CA VAL A 64 11.51 36.88 30.98
C VAL A 64 12.18 35.86 30.07
N ASP A 65 12.91 36.35 29.07
CA ASP A 65 13.66 35.53 28.12
C ASP A 65 15.17 35.46 28.44
N GLU A 66 15.95 34.78 27.60
CA GLU A 66 17.41 34.65 27.79
C GLU A 66 18.14 36.01 27.73
N SER A 67 17.62 36.95 26.93
CA SER A 67 18.19 38.29 26.81
C SER A 67 17.95 39.11 28.08
N ASP A 68 16.78 38.93 28.71
CA ASP A 68 16.43 39.51 30.00
C ASP A 68 17.33 38.96 31.12
N ILE A 69 17.54 37.64 31.15
CA ILE A 69 18.45 36.98 32.12
C ILE A 69 19.88 37.49 31.94
N THR A 70 20.34 37.61 30.70
CA THR A 70 21.67 38.16 30.40
C THR A 70 21.79 39.62 30.81
N TYR A 71 20.73 40.42 30.59
CA TYR A 71 20.69 41.83 30.97
C TYR A 71 20.82 42.04 32.49
N VAL A 72 20.15 41.21 33.29
CA VAL A 72 20.25 41.30 34.76
C VAL A 72 21.50 40.61 35.34
N GLY A 73 22.14 39.73 34.56
CA GLY A 73 23.37 39.03 34.92
C GLY A 73 23.24 37.88 35.92
N LYS A 74 22.05 37.62 36.48
CA LYS A 74 21.80 36.50 37.40
C LYS A 74 20.34 36.01 37.39
N TRP A 75 20.15 34.71 37.60
CA TRP A 75 18.85 34.08 37.86
C TRP A 75 18.89 33.24 39.14
N PRO A 76 17.85 33.24 40.00
CA PRO A 76 16.66 34.10 39.95
C PRO A 76 16.99 35.60 40.01
N ILE A 77 16.18 36.46 39.38
CA ILE A 77 16.37 37.93 39.46
C ILE A 77 16.34 38.40 40.92
N SER A 78 17.08 39.45 41.28
CA SER A 78 17.04 39.96 42.66
C SER A 78 15.69 40.57 43.00
N ASP A 79 15.37 40.57 44.29
CA ASP A 79 14.15 41.14 44.83
C ASP A 79 14.05 42.66 44.57
N ALA A 80 15.19 43.38 44.49
CA ALA A 80 15.24 44.78 44.06
C ALA A 80 14.78 44.97 42.60
N ILE A 81 15.21 44.09 41.68
CA ILE A 81 14.81 44.17 40.27
C ILE A 81 13.32 43.83 40.14
N LEU A 82 12.85 42.78 40.82
CA LEU A 82 11.44 42.42 40.83
C LEU A 82 10.58 43.53 41.45
N ALA A 83 11.03 44.16 42.54
CA ALA A 83 10.33 45.29 43.15
C ALA A 83 10.24 46.49 42.20
N ASN A 84 11.32 46.81 41.46
CA ASN A 84 11.31 47.86 40.46
C ASN A 84 10.35 47.54 39.30
N LEU A 85 10.38 46.30 38.80
CA LEU A 85 9.48 45.82 37.75
C LEU A 85 8.02 45.97 38.18
N ILE A 86 7.65 45.44 39.35
CA ILE A 86 6.28 45.53 39.88
C ILE A 86 5.89 47.00 40.10
N THR A 87 6.80 47.85 40.59
CA THR A 87 6.53 49.29 40.79
C THR A 87 6.20 49.98 39.47
N LYS A 88 6.95 49.70 38.39
CA LYS A 88 6.70 50.25 37.06
C LYS A 88 5.36 49.76 36.49
N ILE A 89 5.08 48.46 36.61
CA ILE A 89 3.80 47.87 36.20
C ILE A 89 2.63 48.50 36.97
N LYS A 90 2.77 48.60 38.30
CA LYS A 90 1.77 49.20 39.21
C LYS A 90 1.47 50.65 38.85
N SER A 91 2.45 51.41 38.36
CA SER A 91 2.26 52.81 38.00
C SER A 91 1.23 53.02 36.87
N GLN A 92 1.05 52.03 35.99
CA GLN A 92 0.03 52.06 34.93
C GLN A 92 -1.37 51.60 35.40
N GLN A 93 -1.55 51.24 36.67
CA GLN A 93 -2.84 50.83 37.27
C GLN A 93 -3.51 49.61 36.57
N PRO A 94 -2.85 48.44 36.51
CA PRO A 94 -3.47 47.21 36.04
C PRO A 94 -4.59 46.74 36.98
N ARG A 95 -5.54 45.94 36.48
CA ARG A 95 -6.57 45.32 37.33
C ARG A 95 -5.98 44.25 38.24
N ALA A 96 -5.15 43.36 37.69
CA ALA A 96 -4.49 42.30 38.43
C ALA A 96 -3.09 42.04 37.87
N ILE A 97 -2.16 41.65 38.73
CA ILE A 97 -0.78 41.30 38.38
C ILE A 97 -0.51 39.89 38.90
N GLY A 98 -0.14 38.96 38.03
CA GLY A 98 0.26 37.61 38.39
C GLY A 98 1.75 37.38 38.17
N LEU A 99 2.43 36.73 39.11
CA LEU A 99 3.83 36.31 38.97
C LEU A 99 3.91 34.79 38.89
N ASP A 100 4.31 34.28 37.74
CA ASP A 100 4.47 32.86 37.42
C ASP A 100 5.91 32.37 37.68
N PHE A 101 6.45 32.72 38.85
CA PHE A 101 7.75 32.27 39.34
C PHE A 101 7.73 32.05 40.84
N TYR A 102 8.37 30.99 41.30
CA TYR A 102 8.47 30.71 42.73
C TYR A 102 9.38 31.72 43.44
N ARG A 103 8.88 32.27 44.55
CA ARG A 103 9.57 33.24 45.42
C ARG A 103 9.51 32.80 46.88
N ASN A 104 9.74 31.52 47.13
CA ASN A 104 9.72 30.92 48.47
C ASN A 104 10.90 31.38 49.35
N LEU A 105 12.03 31.76 48.75
CA LEU A 105 13.22 32.22 49.44
C LEU A 105 13.59 33.67 49.05
N PRO A 106 14.16 34.46 49.99
CA PRO A 106 14.70 35.79 49.70
C PRO A 106 15.83 35.76 48.66
N VAL A 107 15.85 36.73 47.74
CA VAL A 107 16.93 36.88 46.74
C VAL A 107 17.49 38.29 46.80
N GLU A 108 18.52 38.49 47.61
CA GLU A 108 19.12 39.81 47.82
C GLU A 108 19.84 40.36 46.56
N PRO A 109 20.01 41.69 46.44
CA PRO A 109 19.52 42.74 47.34
C PRO A 109 18.03 43.06 47.13
N GLY A 110 17.37 43.61 48.14
CA GLY A 110 16.08 44.31 48.03
C GLY A 110 14.86 43.60 48.64
N HIS A 111 15.06 42.55 49.44
CA HIS A 111 13.96 41.74 49.96
C HIS A 111 12.93 42.55 50.78
N GLN A 112 13.42 43.47 51.64
CA GLN A 112 12.54 44.32 52.46
C GLN A 112 11.68 45.27 51.61
N GLN A 113 12.23 45.80 50.51
CA GLN A 113 11.46 46.64 49.58
C GLN A 113 10.36 45.83 48.89
N LEU A 114 10.65 44.58 48.51
CA LEU A 114 9.68 43.68 47.89
C LEU A 114 8.56 43.30 48.87
N ILE A 115 8.87 42.98 50.14
CA ILE A 115 7.87 42.72 51.19
C ILE A 115 6.93 43.92 51.34
N GLN A 116 7.47 45.14 51.39
CA GLN A 116 6.65 46.35 51.52
C GLN A 116 5.77 46.57 50.26
N LEU A 117 6.31 46.24 49.09
CA LEU A 117 5.55 46.32 47.85
C LEU A 117 4.39 45.33 47.80
N PHE A 118 4.57 44.10 48.29
CA PHE A 118 3.50 43.11 48.43
C PHE A 118 2.36 43.65 49.30
N LYS A 119 2.68 44.19 50.50
CA LYS A 119 1.68 44.77 51.41
C LYS A 119 0.91 45.95 50.79
N THR A 120 1.52 46.72 49.91
CA THR A 120 0.90 47.91 49.30
C THR A 120 0.24 47.64 47.95
N THR A 121 0.25 46.40 47.46
CA THR A 121 -0.23 46.04 46.12
C THR A 121 -1.23 44.89 46.23
N PRO A 122 -2.49 45.16 46.62
CA PRO A 122 -3.50 44.12 46.92
C PRO A 122 -3.84 43.25 45.70
N ASN A 123 -3.65 43.78 44.48
CA ASN A 123 -3.93 43.10 43.23
C ASN A 123 -2.72 42.34 42.65
N PHE A 124 -1.67 42.11 43.44
CA PHE A 124 -0.52 41.30 43.05
C PHE A 124 -0.64 39.89 43.62
N ILE A 125 -0.49 38.87 42.77
CA ILE A 125 -0.65 37.46 43.11
C ILE A 125 0.62 36.70 42.77
N GLY A 126 1.21 36.07 43.77
CA GLY A 126 2.32 35.13 43.61
C GLY A 126 1.84 33.70 43.46
N VAL A 127 2.79 32.78 43.28
CA VAL A 127 2.49 31.37 43.07
C VAL A 127 3.05 30.47 44.16
N GLU A 128 2.38 29.34 44.34
CA GLU A 128 2.88 28.14 45.01
C GLU A 128 2.63 26.92 44.12
N LYS A 129 3.29 25.80 44.45
CA LYS A 129 3.06 24.51 43.81
C LYS A 129 2.65 23.49 44.85
N VAL A 130 1.49 22.86 44.65
CA VAL A 130 0.88 21.96 45.63
C VAL A 130 0.75 20.52 45.14
N VAL A 131 0.88 20.25 43.85
CA VAL A 131 0.80 18.90 43.27
C VAL A 131 2.20 18.41 42.86
N GLY A 132 2.55 17.18 43.26
CA GLY A 132 3.87 16.60 42.99
C GLY A 132 4.96 17.22 43.86
N ASP A 133 6.07 17.66 43.26
CA ASP A 133 7.13 18.37 43.98
C ASP A 133 6.65 19.75 44.44
N THR A 134 6.29 19.85 45.72
CA THR A 134 5.69 21.06 46.30
C THR A 134 6.70 22.19 46.48
N VAL A 135 6.29 23.41 46.18
CA VAL A 135 7.07 24.63 46.42
C VAL A 135 6.19 25.61 47.18
N GLY A 136 6.60 25.96 48.40
CA GLY A 136 5.83 26.87 49.26
C GLY A 136 5.71 28.28 48.68
N PRO A 137 4.67 29.05 49.06
CA PRO A 137 4.51 30.43 48.64
C PRO A 137 5.50 31.38 49.33
N PRO A 138 5.62 32.64 48.83
CA PRO A 138 6.21 33.72 49.60
C PRO A 138 5.45 33.92 50.92
N PRO A 139 6.10 33.86 52.11
CA PRO A 139 5.40 33.88 53.39
C PRO A 139 4.51 35.12 53.61
N THR A 140 4.94 36.27 53.08
CA THR A 140 4.17 37.52 53.15
C THR A 140 2.90 37.46 52.31
N LEU A 141 2.96 36.91 51.08
CA LEU A 141 1.79 36.82 50.21
C LEU A 141 0.79 35.78 50.73
N SER A 142 1.28 34.68 51.29
CA SER A 142 0.42 33.66 51.91
C SER A 142 -0.42 34.22 53.06
N LYS A 143 0.18 35.06 53.92
CA LYS A 143 -0.54 35.75 55.01
C LYS A 143 -1.59 36.77 54.52
N LEU A 144 -1.45 37.27 53.29
CA LEU A 144 -2.33 38.26 52.69
C LEU A 144 -3.40 37.63 51.78
N ASP A 145 -3.45 36.29 51.68
CA ASP A 145 -4.24 35.57 50.69
C ASP A 145 -3.98 36.06 49.25
N GLN A 146 -2.71 36.31 48.93
CA GLN A 146 -2.25 36.79 47.62
C GLN A 146 -1.47 35.72 46.84
N VAL A 147 -1.90 34.47 46.98
CA VAL A 147 -1.26 33.30 46.36
C VAL A 147 -2.27 32.54 45.54
N GLY A 148 -1.87 32.08 44.35
CA GLY A 148 -2.57 31.07 43.57
C GLY A 148 -1.66 29.87 43.28
N ILE A 149 -2.26 28.73 42.93
CA ILE A 149 -1.49 27.54 42.52
C ILE A 149 -1.03 27.69 41.05
N ALA A 150 0.24 27.39 40.78
CA ALA A 150 0.82 27.36 39.43
C ALA A 150 0.72 25.97 38.77
N ASP A 151 0.15 24.98 39.47
CA ASP A 151 0.04 23.62 38.98
C ASP A 151 -0.74 23.54 37.66
N LEU A 152 -0.10 22.96 36.64
CA LEU A 152 -0.69 22.65 35.34
C LEU A 152 -0.86 21.14 35.21
N VAL A 153 -2.02 20.71 34.69
CA VAL A 153 -2.36 19.30 34.58
C VAL A 153 -1.79 18.73 33.29
N LEU A 154 -0.87 17.78 33.43
CA LEU A 154 -0.29 17.03 32.32
C LEU A 154 -1.12 15.78 32.04
N ASP A 155 -1.45 15.57 30.77
CA ASP A 155 -2.00 14.30 30.29
C ASP A 155 -0.90 13.25 30.16
N ALA A 156 -1.29 11.98 29.96
CA ALA A 156 -0.36 10.85 29.84
C ALA A 156 0.69 11.01 28.71
N ASP A 157 0.39 11.84 27.70
CA ASP A 157 1.30 12.16 26.60
C ASP A 157 2.15 13.43 26.83
N GLY A 158 2.12 13.98 28.05
CA GLY A 158 2.92 15.14 28.47
C GLY A 158 2.38 16.49 27.98
N LYS A 159 1.17 16.54 27.42
CA LYS A 159 0.52 17.78 26.97
C LYS A 159 -0.47 18.32 27.98
N VAL A 160 -0.63 19.64 27.99
CA VAL A 160 -1.65 20.34 28.78
C VAL A 160 -2.89 20.57 27.92
N ARG A 161 -4.02 19.99 28.32
CA ARG A 161 -5.35 20.19 27.72
C ARG A 161 -6.44 20.53 28.73
N ARG A 162 -6.09 20.52 30.02
CA ARG A 162 -6.99 20.73 31.14
C ARG A 162 -6.48 21.85 32.03
N ALA A 163 -7.39 22.66 32.56
CA ALA A 163 -7.11 23.71 33.51
C ALA A 163 -7.47 23.24 34.91
N LEU A 164 -6.56 23.37 35.87
CA LEU A 164 -6.89 23.22 37.29
C LEU A 164 -7.32 24.58 37.82
N LEU A 165 -8.62 24.74 38.10
CA LEU A 165 -9.18 26.00 38.59
C LEU A 165 -9.06 26.15 40.10
N SER A 166 -9.19 25.04 40.83
CA SER A 166 -8.98 24.98 42.28
C SER A 166 -8.61 23.57 42.73
N ILE A 167 -8.01 23.46 43.90
CA ILE A 167 -7.75 22.17 44.57
C ILE A 167 -8.02 22.33 46.07
N SER A 168 -8.58 21.29 46.67
CA SER A 168 -8.70 21.22 48.13
C SER A 168 -7.44 20.55 48.68
N THR A 169 -6.71 21.26 49.54
CA THR A 169 -5.53 20.73 50.22
C THR A 169 -5.93 19.83 51.40
N ASP A 170 -4.99 19.01 51.90
CA ASP A 170 -5.23 18.05 52.99
C ASP A 170 -5.72 18.71 54.30
N ASP A 171 -5.44 20.01 54.45
CA ASP A 171 -5.90 20.86 55.55
C ASP A 171 -7.35 21.37 55.38
N GLY A 172 -8.05 20.93 54.33
CA GLY A 172 -9.43 21.30 54.01
C GLY A 172 -9.59 22.68 53.37
N GLN A 173 -8.51 23.41 53.11
CA GLN A 173 -8.57 24.71 52.43
C GLN A 173 -8.71 24.52 50.93
N THR A 174 -9.56 25.33 50.28
CA THR A 174 -9.65 25.36 48.82
C THR A 174 -8.75 26.45 48.27
N LYS A 175 -7.71 26.04 47.55
CA LYS A 175 -6.76 26.94 46.91
C LYS A 175 -7.13 27.13 45.44
N LEU A 176 -7.13 28.36 44.98
CA LEU A 176 -7.46 28.72 43.59
C LEU A 176 -6.21 28.72 42.71
N GLY A 177 -6.37 28.32 41.45
CA GLY A 177 -5.38 28.50 40.39
C GLY A 177 -5.00 29.97 40.21
N LEU A 178 -3.75 30.25 39.86
CA LEU A 178 -3.27 31.60 39.55
C LEU A 178 -4.22 32.30 38.57
N ALA A 179 -4.51 31.64 37.44
CA ALA A 179 -5.39 32.18 36.42
C ALA A 179 -6.83 32.41 36.91
N THR A 180 -7.36 31.52 37.76
CA THR A 180 -8.70 31.67 38.36
C THR A 180 -8.74 32.91 39.25
N LYS A 181 -7.74 33.06 40.14
CA LYS A 181 -7.67 34.18 41.09
C LYS A 181 -7.55 35.53 40.38
N LEU A 182 -6.70 35.61 39.36
CA LEU A 182 -6.57 36.82 38.53
C LEU A 182 -7.86 37.14 37.77
N SER A 183 -8.56 36.13 37.26
CA SER A 183 -9.82 36.31 36.55
C SER A 183 -10.93 36.82 37.47
N LEU A 184 -11.04 36.28 38.67
CA LEU A 184 -12.02 36.74 39.67
C LEU A 184 -11.75 38.19 40.09
N MET A 185 -10.49 38.58 40.33
CA MET A 185 -10.12 39.97 40.64
C MET A 185 -10.47 40.93 39.50
N TYR A 186 -10.27 40.51 38.25
CA TYR A 186 -10.64 41.33 37.09
C TYR A 186 -12.15 41.55 37.00
N LEU A 187 -12.93 40.50 37.27
CA LEU A 187 -14.39 40.46 37.18
C LEU A 187 -15.10 41.13 38.36
N GLU A 188 -14.44 41.25 39.52
CA GLU A 188 -14.97 41.95 40.69
C GLU A 188 -15.32 43.43 40.35
N LYS A 189 -14.49 44.10 39.53
CA LYS A 189 -14.79 45.45 39.02
C LYS A 189 -16.03 45.50 38.11
N GLU A 190 -16.34 44.40 37.44
CA GLU A 190 -17.55 44.23 36.62
C GLU A 190 -18.76 43.77 37.46
N ARG A 191 -18.59 43.64 38.79
CA ARG A 191 -19.61 43.14 39.73
C ARG A 191 -20.07 41.71 39.42
N ILE A 192 -19.18 40.90 38.85
CA ILE A 192 -19.43 39.50 38.55
C ILE A 192 -18.71 38.66 39.60
N ASN A 193 -19.48 37.94 40.42
CA ASN A 193 -18.98 37.05 41.46
C ASN A 193 -19.19 35.58 41.09
N LEU A 194 -18.42 34.71 41.72
CA LEU A 194 -18.57 33.27 41.59
C LEU A 194 -19.78 32.79 42.38
N GLU A 195 -20.67 32.05 41.74
CA GLU A 195 -21.89 31.52 42.34
C GLU A 195 -21.93 29.99 42.22
N MET A 196 -22.46 29.31 43.23
CA MET A 196 -22.67 27.86 43.16
C MET A 196 -24.08 27.60 42.62
N ILE A 197 -24.18 27.12 41.39
CA ILE A 197 -25.46 26.86 40.72
C ILE A 197 -26.04 25.51 41.16
N ASP A 198 -25.22 24.48 41.24
CA ASP A 198 -25.61 23.14 41.68
C ASP A 198 -24.51 22.57 42.57
N ALA A 199 -24.76 22.48 43.88
CA ALA A 199 -23.80 21.98 44.85
C ALA A 199 -23.54 20.47 44.69
N ASN A 200 -24.54 19.69 44.26
CA ASN A 200 -24.41 18.24 44.13
C ASN A 200 -23.54 17.87 42.93
N LYS A 201 -23.65 18.65 41.85
CA LYS A 201 -22.85 18.46 40.63
C LYS A 201 -21.62 19.35 40.57
N MET A 202 -21.40 20.19 41.59
CA MET A 202 -20.35 21.19 41.66
C MET A 202 -20.35 22.11 40.43
N TYR A 203 -21.52 22.61 40.00
CA TYR A 203 -21.58 23.56 38.87
C TYR A 203 -21.38 24.98 39.37
N LEU A 204 -20.39 25.67 38.80
CA LEU A 204 -20.05 27.05 39.15
C LEU A 204 -20.54 28.02 38.09
N GLY A 205 -21.32 29.01 38.51
CA GLY A 205 -21.74 30.15 37.71
C GLY A 205 -20.76 31.31 37.81
N LEU A 206 -20.45 31.93 36.68
CA LEU A 206 -19.66 33.16 36.64
C LEU A 206 -20.12 34.01 35.47
N GLY A 207 -20.89 35.06 35.76
CA GLY A 207 -21.49 35.94 34.74
C GLY A 207 -22.41 35.15 33.82
N LYS A 208 -22.10 35.14 32.51
CA LYS A 208 -22.87 34.40 31.48
C LYS A 208 -22.51 32.91 31.38
N ALA A 209 -21.46 32.45 32.07
CA ALA A 209 -20.93 31.11 31.91
C ALA A 209 -21.28 30.18 33.07
N VAL A 210 -21.45 28.90 32.73
CA VAL A 210 -21.57 27.80 33.68
C VAL A 210 -20.38 26.87 33.46
N PHE A 211 -19.52 26.77 34.47
CA PHE A 211 -18.36 25.88 34.49
C PHE A 211 -18.80 24.52 35.01
N ILE A 212 -18.54 23.48 34.22
CA ILE A 212 -18.85 22.08 34.56
C ILE A 212 -17.52 21.40 34.87
N PRO A 213 -17.37 20.71 36.02
CA PRO A 213 -16.14 20.04 36.37
C PRO A 213 -15.87 18.86 35.43
N PHE A 214 -14.61 18.68 35.08
CA PHE A 214 -14.13 17.56 34.27
C PHE A 214 -14.32 16.23 34.99
N ALA A 215 -14.95 15.27 34.32
CA ALA A 215 -15.01 13.88 34.78
C ALA A 215 -13.94 13.03 34.09
N GLY A 216 -13.47 11.98 34.75
CA GLY A 216 -12.39 11.13 34.25
C GLY A 216 -12.64 10.43 32.91
N ASN A 217 -13.89 10.38 32.44
CA ASN A 217 -14.32 9.79 31.18
C ASN A 217 -14.84 10.81 30.15
N ASP A 218 -14.61 12.11 30.36
CA ASP A 218 -15.11 13.14 29.46
C ASP A 218 -14.47 13.02 28.07
N GLY A 219 -15.31 12.87 27.02
CA GLY A 219 -14.85 12.76 25.64
C GLY A 219 -13.96 11.54 25.40
N GLY A 220 -12.71 11.79 25.02
CA GLY A 220 -11.73 10.73 24.72
C GLY A 220 -10.97 10.17 25.93
N TYR A 221 -11.12 10.75 27.13
CA TYR A 221 -10.42 10.32 28.33
C TYR A 221 -11.04 9.05 28.93
N ILE A 222 -10.22 8.22 29.58
CA ILE A 222 -10.66 7.02 30.31
C ILE A 222 -9.96 6.97 31.65
N ASN A 223 -10.73 6.98 32.75
CA ASN A 223 -10.24 6.98 34.12
C ASN A 223 -9.14 8.04 34.38
N ALA A 224 -9.23 9.20 33.73
CA ALA A 224 -8.28 10.28 33.92
C ALA A 224 -8.45 10.90 35.32
N ASN A 225 -7.32 11.35 35.91
CA ASN A 225 -7.34 12.00 37.22
C ASN A 225 -8.18 13.29 37.16
N SER A 226 -9.31 13.28 37.86
CA SER A 226 -10.25 14.40 38.00
C SER A 226 -10.16 15.09 39.37
N GLY A 227 -8.99 15.03 40.03
CA GLY A 227 -8.75 15.67 41.32
C GLY A 227 -8.74 17.20 41.24
N GLY A 228 -9.31 17.86 42.24
CA GLY A 228 -9.56 19.30 42.20
C GLY A 228 -10.64 19.69 41.18
N TYR A 229 -10.90 20.98 41.05
CA TYR A 229 -11.85 21.49 40.07
C TYR A 229 -11.16 21.73 38.74
N GLN A 230 -11.28 20.77 37.82
CA GLN A 230 -10.67 20.85 36.50
C GLN A 230 -11.70 21.17 35.41
N ILE A 231 -11.27 21.80 34.31
CA ILE A 231 -12.08 21.98 33.09
C ILE A 231 -11.25 21.68 31.84
N LEU A 232 -11.91 21.36 30.73
CA LEU A 232 -11.24 21.31 29.41
C LEU A 232 -10.83 22.71 28.95
N LEU A 233 -9.60 22.83 28.46
CA LEU A 233 -9.07 24.09 27.93
C LEU A 233 -9.61 24.34 26.53
N ASN A 234 -10.33 25.44 26.37
CA ASN A 234 -10.67 26.02 25.08
C ASN A 234 -9.64 27.09 24.73
N PHE A 235 -8.44 26.68 24.29
CA PHE A 235 -7.36 27.59 23.94
C PHE A 235 -7.82 28.71 22.99
N ARG A 236 -7.39 29.94 23.26
CA ARG A 236 -7.53 31.05 22.31
C ARG A 236 -6.50 30.91 21.18
N GLY A 237 -5.29 30.46 21.53
CA GLY A 237 -4.25 30.13 20.57
C GLY A 237 -2.85 30.06 21.20
N PRO A 238 -1.80 30.04 20.36
CA PRO A 238 -0.41 30.11 20.82
C PRO A 238 -0.06 31.52 21.36
N GLU A 239 1.19 31.69 21.81
CA GLU A 239 1.72 32.92 22.42
C GLU A 239 1.42 34.19 21.62
N GLU A 240 1.42 34.10 20.29
CA GLU A 240 1.18 35.24 19.39
C GLU A 240 -0.26 35.79 19.50
N ARG A 241 -1.16 35.16 20.27
CA ARG A 241 -2.54 35.63 20.54
C ARG A 241 -2.65 36.48 21.81
N PHE A 242 -1.54 36.78 22.46
CA PHE A 242 -1.46 37.67 23.61
C PHE A 242 -0.46 38.79 23.33
N LEU A 243 -0.66 39.94 23.95
CA LEU A 243 0.31 41.03 23.88
C LEU A 243 1.50 40.67 24.78
N THR A 244 2.68 40.48 24.19
CA THR A 244 3.91 40.14 24.90
C THR A 244 4.89 41.32 24.88
N ILE A 245 5.56 41.55 26.01
CA ILE A 245 6.60 42.59 26.18
C ILE A 245 7.74 42.03 27.04
N SER A 246 8.98 42.37 26.74
CA SER A 246 10.12 41.91 27.53
C SER A 246 10.19 42.61 28.88
N MET A 247 10.72 41.92 29.89
CA MET A 247 10.97 42.51 31.21
C MET A 247 11.90 43.72 31.09
N LYS A 248 12.93 43.64 30.25
CA LYS A 248 13.86 44.74 29.98
C LYS A 248 13.14 45.98 29.46
N ASP A 249 12.22 45.86 28.52
CA ASP A 249 11.50 47.01 27.96
C ASP A 249 10.64 47.70 29.03
N VAL A 250 10.06 46.94 29.96
CA VAL A 250 9.34 47.51 31.11
C VAL A 250 10.32 48.26 32.02
N LEU A 251 11.46 47.65 32.38
CA LEU A 251 12.47 48.25 33.24
C LEU A 251 13.07 49.53 32.65
N GLU A 252 13.25 49.60 31.34
CA GLU A 252 13.79 50.77 30.63
C GLU A 252 12.72 51.81 30.24
N ASN A 253 11.45 51.61 30.61
CA ASN A 253 10.30 52.45 30.20
C ASN A 253 10.13 52.57 28.66
N ARG A 254 10.47 51.51 27.91
CA ARG A 254 10.30 51.43 26.44
C ARG A 254 8.95 50.85 26.03
N ILE A 255 7.90 51.06 26.84
CA ILE A 255 6.53 50.59 26.59
C ILE A 255 5.54 51.76 26.53
N PRO A 256 4.41 51.63 25.81
CA PRO A 256 3.36 52.64 25.83
C PRO A 256 2.80 52.90 27.25
N PRO A 257 2.47 54.15 27.60
CA PRO A 257 2.11 54.54 28.98
C PRO A 257 0.78 53.95 29.49
N GLU A 258 -0.09 53.49 28.60
CA GLU A 258 -1.39 52.90 28.95
C GLU A 258 -1.48 51.41 28.58
N LEU A 259 -0.37 50.77 28.23
CA LEU A 259 -0.37 49.38 27.76
C LEU A 259 -0.95 48.41 28.80
N MET A 260 -0.70 48.64 30.09
CA MET A 260 -1.11 47.76 31.19
C MET A 260 -2.36 48.25 31.93
N ARG A 261 -2.85 49.46 31.61
CA ARG A 261 -3.96 50.09 32.30
C ARG A 261 -5.24 49.26 32.15
N ASP A 262 -5.87 48.97 33.28
CA ASP A 262 -7.12 48.22 33.35
C ASP A 262 -7.07 46.79 32.74
N ARG A 263 -5.88 46.19 32.70
CA ARG A 263 -5.63 44.84 32.17
C ARG A 263 -5.11 43.88 33.24
N ILE A 264 -5.10 42.60 32.92
CA ILE A 264 -4.34 41.59 33.67
C ILE A 264 -2.92 41.57 33.11
N VAL A 265 -1.94 41.67 34.00
CA VAL A 265 -0.52 41.56 33.65
C VAL A 265 0.02 40.26 34.23
N LEU A 266 0.52 39.38 33.38
CA LEU A 266 1.17 38.13 33.77
C LEU A 266 2.67 38.26 33.58
N ILE A 267 3.46 37.98 34.61
CA ILE A 267 4.92 38.02 34.57
C ILE A 267 5.42 36.59 34.67
N GLY A 268 6.15 36.09 33.67
CA GLY A 268 6.60 34.69 33.67
C GLY A 268 7.72 34.40 32.68
N ALA A 269 8.29 33.20 32.77
CA ALA A 269 9.45 32.84 31.95
C ALA A 269 9.02 32.40 30.58
N THR A 270 9.82 32.79 29.60
CA THR A 270 9.82 32.22 28.26
C THR A 270 11.20 31.68 27.87
N ALA A 271 12.22 31.92 28.71
CA ALA A 271 13.58 31.43 28.55
C ALA A 271 13.65 29.88 28.60
N PRO A 272 14.21 29.22 27.56
CA PRO A 272 14.39 27.77 27.56
C PRO A 272 15.23 27.23 28.72
N SER A 273 16.21 27.99 29.23
CA SER A 273 17.08 27.59 30.35
C SER A 273 16.32 27.37 31.66
N LEU A 274 15.12 27.94 31.80
CA LEU A 274 14.30 27.87 33.02
C LEU A 274 13.36 26.66 33.06
N ASN A 275 13.35 25.83 32.00
CA ASN A 275 12.59 24.58 31.89
C ASN A 275 11.07 24.68 32.17
N ASP A 276 10.47 25.85 31.98
CA ASP A 276 9.02 26.08 32.14
C ASP A 276 8.23 25.96 30.81
N LEU A 277 8.77 25.15 29.89
CA LEU A 277 8.23 24.99 28.54
C LEU A 277 7.47 23.65 28.43
N LEU A 278 6.15 23.74 28.23
CA LEU A 278 5.23 22.59 28.20
C LEU A 278 4.69 22.31 26.78
N LEU A 279 4.17 21.11 26.56
CA LEU A 279 3.53 20.75 25.30
C LEU A 279 2.03 21.11 25.33
N THR A 280 1.51 21.65 24.23
CA THR A 280 0.10 22.00 24.07
C THR A 280 -0.41 21.48 22.72
N PRO A 281 -1.72 21.55 22.42
CA PRO A 281 -2.25 21.21 21.09
C PRO A 281 -1.55 21.92 19.93
N TYR A 282 -1.01 23.13 20.16
CA TYR A 282 -0.30 23.94 19.16
C TYR A 282 1.19 23.63 19.01
N SER A 283 1.76 22.75 19.83
CA SER A 283 3.15 22.32 19.68
C SER A 283 3.33 21.51 18.38
N LYS A 284 3.86 22.17 17.34
CA LYS A 284 4.08 21.57 16.00
C LYS A 284 5.36 20.73 15.96
N ASN A 285 5.31 19.58 15.29
CA ASN A 285 6.48 18.90 14.73
C ASN A 285 6.60 19.27 13.25
N SER A 286 7.29 20.35 12.92
CA SER A 286 7.59 20.70 11.53
C SER A 286 9.05 21.08 11.44
N GLN A 287 9.89 20.15 10.93
CA GLN A 287 11.33 20.30 10.76
C GLN A 287 12.09 20.77 12.02
N GLY A 288 11.99 20.01 13.12
CA GLY A 288 12.78 20.24 14.34
C GLY A 288 12.08 19.79 15.62
N SER A 289 12.63 20.22 16.76
CA SER A 289 12.03 20.02 18.09
C SER A 289 10.69 20.75 18.20
N PRO A 290 9.66 20.16 18.84
CA PRO A 290 8.36 20.79 18.97
C PRO A 290 8.44 22.16 19.64
N LYS A 291 7.81 23.19 19.06
CA LYS A 291 7.69 24.52 19.70
C LYS A 291 6.84 24.37 20.97
N ARG A 292 7.51 24.36 22.11
CA ARG A 292 6.87 24.27 23.43
C ARG A 292 6.27 25.62 23.82
N THR A 293 5.25 25.59 24.66
CA THR A 293 4.52 26.77 25.14
C THR A 293 4.96 27.09 26.57
N PRO A 294 5.37 28.33 26.87
CA PRO A 294 5.66 28.74 28.25
C PRO A 294 4.46 28.60 29.20
N GLY A 295 4.71 28.25 30.46
CA GLY A 295 3.66 28.11 31.50
C GLY A 295 2.77 29.34 31.61
N VAL A 296 3.38 30.52 31.59
CA VAL A 296 2.67 31.81 31.67
C VAL A 296 1.68 32.03 30.52
N VAL A 297 1.96 31.49 29.33
CA VAL A 297 1.07 31.56 28.15
C VAL A 297 -0.13 30.62 28.32
N ILE A 298 0.05 29.49 29.02
CA ILE A 298 -1.04 28.58 29.37
C ILE A 298 -1.95 29.26 30.41
N HIS A 299 -1.39 29.91 31.43
CA HIS A 299 -2.16 30.72 32.36
C HIS A 299 -2.92 31.85 31.66
N ALA A 300 -2.31 32.53 30.68
CA ALA A 300 -3.00 33.54 29.86
C ALA A 300 -4.18 32.95 29.07
N ASN A 301 -4.05 31.74 28.52
CA ASN A 301 -5.16 31.02 27.88
C ASN A 301 -6.29 30.69 28.86
N ILE A 302 -5.97 30.26 30.09
CA ILE A 302 -6.97 29.98 31.14
C ILE A 302 -7.72 31.27 31.51
N VAL A 303 -6.99 32.36 31.77
CA VAL A 303 -7.58 33.68 32.07
C VAL A 303 -8.49 34.11 30.92
N SER A 304 -8.00 34.03 29.69
CA SER A 304 -8.77 34.42 28.50
C SER A 304 -10.05 33.60 28.36
N GLN A 305 -9.98 32.28 28.59
CA GLN A 305 -11.15 31.41 28.57
C GLN A 305 -12.16 31.81 29.64
N ILE A 306 -11.73 32.03 30.88
CA ILE A 306 -12.63 32.41 31.98
C ILE A 306 -13.30 33.76 31.69
N LEU A 307 -12.52 34.78 31.32
CA LEU A 307 -13.04 36.12 31.05
C LEU A 307 -14.00 36.14 29.84
N SER A 308 -13.62 35.49 28.74
CA SER A 308 -14.47 35.44 27.54
C SER A 308 -15.76 34.67 27.81
N ALA A 309 -15.71 33.60 28.62
CA ALA A 309 -16.90 32.86 29.01
C ALA A 309 -17.81 33.73 29.89
N ALA A 310 -17.26 34.38 30.92
CA ALA A 310 -18.03 35.16 31.88
C ALA A 310 -18.65 36.44 31.28
N LEU A 311 -17.89 37.18 30.47
CA LEU A 311 -18.29 38.49 29.92
C LEU A 311 -19.05 38.37 28.58
N GLU A 312 -18.53 37.55 27.67
CA GLU A 312 -19.01 37.44 26.29
C GLU A 312 -19.90 36.22 26.07
N GLY A 313 -19.94 35.27 27.01
CA GLY A 313 -20.66 34.00 26.83
C GLY A 313 -19.94 33.02 25.90
N ARG A 314 -18.61 33.14 25.74
CA ARG A 314 -17.82 32.19 24.94
C ARG A 314 -18.03 30.77 25.46
N PRO A 315 -18.49 29.81 24.63
CA PRO A 315 -18.78 28.47 25.08
C PRO A 315 -17.51 27.74 25.55
N LEU A 316 -17.64 27.02 26.67
CA LEU A 316 -16.65 26.04 27.11
C LEU A 316 -16.75 24.80 26.21
N ILE A 317 -15.66 24.02 26.12
CA ILE A 317 -15.71 22.73 25.43
C ILE A 317 -16.66 21.80 26.19
N ARG A 318 -17.66 21.30 25.48
CA ARG A 318 -18.65 20.34 25.98
C ARG A 318 -18.36 18.98 25.38
N VAL A 319 -18.65 17.95 26.16
CA VAL A 319 -18.57 16.56 25.74
C VAL A 319 -19.94 15.92 25.84
N TRP A 320 -20.12 14.79 25.17
CA TRP A 320 -21.31 13.97 25.35
C TRP A 320 -21.17 13.04 26.55
N SER A 321 -22.30 12.64 27.11
CA SER A 321 -22.31 11.53 28.07
C SER A 321 -21.90 10.23 27.38
N ASP A 322 -21.27 9.32 28.13
CA ASP A 322 -20.86 7.99 27.64
C ASP A 322 -21.96 7.24 26.87
N PHE A 323 -23.21 7.33 27.34
CA PHE A 323 -24.35 6.68 26.70
C PHE A 323 -24.57 7.19 25.26
N VAL A 324 -24.53 8.50 25.05
CA VAL A 324 -24.73 9.10 23.72
C VAL A 324 -23.59 8.72 22.78
N GLU A 325 -22.36 8.61 23.29
CA GLU A 325 -21.22 8.17 22.50
C GLU A 325 -21.31 6.69 22.08
N VAL A 326 -21.85 5.81 22.94
CA VAL A 326 -22.16 4.42 22.58
C VAL A 326 -23.15 4.37 21.40
N PHE A 327 -24.22 5.17 21.46
CA PHE A 327 -25.17 5.27 20.35
C PHE A 327 -24.51 5.84 19.09
N TRP A 328 -23.59 6.80 19.24
CA TRP A 328 -22.85 7.37 18.13
C TRP A 328 -22.02 6.31 17.38
N VAL A 329 -21.28 5.47 18.10
CA VAL A 329 -20.53 4.35 17.49
C VAL A 329 -21.48 3.36 16.80
N LEU A 330 -22.61 3.04 17.42
CA LEU A 330 -23.61 2.11 16.86
C LEU A 330 -24.24 2.65 15.57
N ILE A 331 -24.56 3.94 15.50
CA ILE A 331 -25.14 4.58 14.32
C ILE A 331 -24.20 4.47 13.12
N TRP A 332 -22.93 4.85 13.30
CA TRP A 332 -21.94 4.82 12.22
C TRP A 332 -21.56 3.40 11.80
N SER A 333 -21.44 2.47 12.75
CA SER A 333 -21.26 1.04 12.47
C SER A 333 -22.43 0.49 11.63
N SER A 334 -23.66 0.84 12.00
CA SER A 334 -24.88 0.39 11.31
C SER A 334 -25.00 1.00 9.91
N ALA A 335 -24.71 2.29 9.76
CA ALA A 335 -24.71 2.97 8.47
C ALA A 335 -23.69 2.36 7.51
N SER A 336 -22.46 2.09 8.00
CA SER A 336 -21.41 1.42 7.22
C SER A 336 -21.79 0.00 6.82
N ALA A 337 -22.29 -0.81 7.76
CA ALA A 337 -22.74 -2.17 7.48
C ALA A 337 -23.88 -2.20 6.45
N ALA A 338 -24.82 -1.27 6.57
CA ALA A 338 -25.95 -1.16 5.64
C ALA A 338 -25.52 -0.72 4.23
N CYS A 339 -24.60 0.25 4.13
CA CYS A 339 -23.99 0.64 2.85
C CYS A 339 -23.27 -0.55 2.21
N SER A 340 -22.34 -1.15 2.95
CA SER A 340 -21.51 -2.28 2.50
C SER A 340 -22.37 -3.45 2.03
N TRP A 341 -23.42 -3.80 2.77
CA TRP A 341 -24.35 -4.85 2.39
C TRP A 341 -25.07 -4.56 1.06
N ARG A 342 -25.62 -3.34 0.91
CA ARG A 342 -26.30 -2.95 -0.34
C ARG A 342 -25.38 -2.99 -1.54
N LEU A 343 -24.11 -2.61 -1.36
CA LEU A 343 -23.11 -2.60 -2.41
C LEU A 343 -22.72 -4.02 -2.83
N LEU A 344 -22.43 -4.91 -1.87
CA LEU A 344 -22.04 -6.29 -2.15
C LEU A 344 -23.18 -7.13 -2.75
N GLU A 345 -24.43 -6.84 -2.39
CA GLU A 345 -25.62 -7.50 -2.96
C GLU A 345 -26.03 -6.96 -4.34
N SER A 346 -25.40 -5.89 -4.83
CA SER A 346 -25.75 -5.28 -6.11
C SER A 346 -25.42 -6.20 -7.29
N LYS A 347 -26.44 -6.52 -8.10
CA LYS A 347 -26.29 -7.33 -9.33
C LYS A 347 -25.44 -6.64 -10.40
N ARG A 348 -25.24 -5.32 -10.30
CA ARG A 348 -24.54 -4.49 -11.31
C ARG A 348 -23.06 -4.86 -11.48
N PHE A 349 -22.44 -5.43 -10.46
CA PHE A 349 -21.01 -5.78 -10.46
C PHE A 349 -20.78 -7.27 -10.11
N ARG A 350 -21.70 -8.15 -10.54
CA ARG A 350 -21.76 -9.55 -10.06
C ARG A 350 -20.46 -10.34 -10.29
N ASN A 351 -19.78 -10.13 -11.42
CA ASN A 351 -18.62 -10.92 -11.83
C ASN A 351 -17.25 -10.22 -11.63
N ASN A 352 -17.22 -8.98 -11.11
CA ASN A 352 -15.96 -8.24 -10.95
C ASN A 352 -15.64 -8.05 -9.45
N THR A 353 -14.79 -8.93 -8.91
CA THR A 353 -14.35 -8.93 -7.50
C THR A 353 -13.53 -7.69 -7.15
N LEU A 354 -12.66 -7.23 -8.06
CA LEU A 354 -11.87 -6.02 -7.89
C LEU A 354 -12.76 -4.78 -7.75
N ALA A 355 -13.76 -4.62 -8.63
CA ALA A 355 -14.69 -3.49 -8.57
C ALA A 355 -15.49 -3.46 -7.27
N LYS A 356 -15.90 -4.61 -6.72
CA LYS A 356 -16.57 -4.69 -5.41
C LYS A 356 -15.63 -4.25 -4.28
N GLY A 357 -14.36 -4.66 -4.33
CA GLY A 357 -13.34 -4.25 -3.37
C GLY A 357 -13.10 -2.74 -3.38
N THR A 358 -12.87 -2.15 -4.55
CA THR A 358 -12.67 -0.70 -4.70
C THR A 358 -13.88 0.10 -4.21
N LEU A 359 -15.09 -0.33 -4.57
CA LEU A 359 -16.31 0.38 -4.19
C LEU A 359 -16.61 0.30 -2.68
N LEU A 360 -16.21 -0.79 -2.03
CA LEU A 360 -16.26 -0.91 -0.57
C LEU A 360 -15.32 0.11 0.10
N ILE A 361 -14.08 0.22 -0.38
CA ILE A 361 -13.11 1.22 0.12
C ILE A 361 -13.66 2.63 -0.04
N VAL A 362 -14.27 2.95 -1.19
CA VAL A 362 -14.91 4.26 -1.43
C VAL A 362 -16.05 4.52 -0.44
N CYS A 363 -16.90 3.53 -0.10
CA CYS A 363 -17.95 3.75 0.91
C CYS A 363 -17.37 3.97 2.32
N ILE A 364 -16.32 3.24 2.70
CA ILE A 364 -15.64 3.44 3.99
C ILE A 364 -15.05 4.84 4.06
N LEU A 365 -14.33 5.28 3.02
CA LEU A 365 -13.75 6.63 2.97
C LEU A 365 -14.83 7.73 2.97
N GLY A 366 -15.93 7.55 2.23
CA GLY A 366 -17.03 8.52 2.21
C GLY A 366 -17.75 8.64 3.55
N THR A 367 -18.05 7.52 4.20
CA THR A 367 -18.69 7.52 5.53
C THR A 367 -17.75 8.02 6.62
N GLY A 368 -16.49 7.59 6.61
CA GLY A 368 -15.47 8.05 7.54
C GLY A 368 -15.17 9.55 7.38
N GLY A 369 -15.07 10.04 6.14
CA GLY A 369 -14.90 11.47 5.87
C GLY A 369 -16.07 12.31 6.40
N SER A 370 -17.31 11.85 6.16
CA SER A 370 -18.51 12.54 6.67
C SER A 370 -18.53 12.64 8.20
N LEU A 371 -18.16 11.56 8.90
CA LEU A 371 -18.02 11.53 10.35
C LEU A 371 -17.00 12.57 10.84
N VAL A 372 -15.79 12.57 10.26
CA VAL A 372 -14.72 13.52 10.65
C VAL A 372 -15.19 14.96 10.44
N THR A 373 -15.86 15.24 9.31
CA THR A 373 -16.40 16.57 9.03
C THR A 373 -17.46 16.99 10.05
N ILE A 374 -18.41 16.12 10.40
CA ILE A 374 -19.45 16.41 11.39
C ILE A 374 -18.84 16.68 12.77
N SER A 375 -17.89 15.86 13.20
CA SER A 375 -17.20 16.06 14.48
C SER A 375 -16.38 17.35 14.50
N TYR A 376 -15.70 17.70 13.40
CA TYR A 376 -14.94 18.95 13.30
C TYR A 376 -15.85 20.18 13.32
N LEU A 377 -16.96 20.17 12.57
CA LEU A 377 -17.93 21.28 12.60
C LEU A 377 -18.57 21.44 13.98
N SER A 378 -18.86 20.33 14.67
CA SER A 378 -19.35 20.35 16.04
C SER A 378 -18.32 20.93 17.01
N PHE A 379 -17.04 20.62 16.80
CA PHE A 379 -15.93 21.18 17.58
C PHE A 379 -15.79 22.70 17.40
N LEU A 380 -16.03 23.24 16.20
CA LEU A 380 -16.11 24.70 16.00
C LEU A 380 -17.23 25.33 16.85
N GLY A 381 -18.31 24.59 17.08
CA GLY A 381 -19.39 24.93 18.02
C GLY A 381 -19.07 24.60 19.50
N SER A 382 -17.81 24.29 19.82
CA SER A 382 -17.33 23.88 21.16
C SER A 382 -17.90 22.56 21.68
N TRP A 383 -18.31 21.65 20.78
CA TRP A 383 -18.63 20.26 21.11
C TRP A 383 -17.51 19.32 20.67
N TRP A 384 -16.81 18.72 21.64
CA TRP A 384 -15.84 17.67 21.34
C TRP A 384 -16.55 16.31 21.29
N ILE A 385 -16.65 15.76 20.07
CA ILE A 385 -17.24 14.44 19.80
C ILE A 385 -16.12 13.50 19.33
N PRO A 386 -15.88 12.37 20.01
CA PRO A 386 -14.88 11.37 19.62
C PRO A 386 -15.09 10.82 18.20
N VAL A 387 -13.99 10.52 17.51
CA VAL A 387 -13.95 10.19 16.07
C VAL A 387 -13.34 8.82 15.82
N ILE A 388 -12.34 8.42 16.61
CA ILE A 388 -11.60 7.18 16.39
C ILE A 388 -12.49 5.97 16.64
N SER A 389 -13.28 5.99 17.71
CA SER A 389 -14.17 4.87 18.04
C SER A 389 -15.19 4.62 16.90
N PRO A 390 -15.98 5.62 16.42
CA PRO A 390 -16.88 5.38 15.29
C PRO A 390 -16.16 5.05 13.97
N LEU A 391 -14.94 5.57 13.70
CA LEU A 391 -14.15 5.18 12.52
C LEU A 391 -13.79 3.70 12.53
N LEU A 392 -13.36 3.15 13.67
CA LEU A 392 -13.11 1.71 13.83
C LEU A 392 -14.41 0.90 13.70
N GLY A 393 -15.52 1.45 14.19
CA GLY A 393 -16.85 0.89 13.98
C GLY A 393 -17.21 0.77 12.49
N ILE A 394 -16.95 1.83 11.71
CA ILE A 394 -17.18 1.87 10.26
C ILE A 394 -16.33 0.82 9.53
N THR A 395 -15.02 0.80 9.78
CA THR A 395 -14.08 -0.12 9.09
C THR A 395 -14.34 -1.57 9.49
N GLY A 396 -14.47 -1.86 10.79
CA GLY A 396 -14.74 -3.19 11.31
C GLY A 396 -16.08 -3.76 10.81
N SER A 397 -17.12 -2.92 10.75
CA SER A 397 -18.45 -3.34 10.26
C SER A 397 -18.43 -3.67 8.77
N ALA A 398 -17.69 -2.90 7.97
CA ALA A 398 -17.52 -3.18 6.54
C ALA A 398 -16.78 -4.50 6.30
N ILE A 399 -15.71 -4.77 7.06
CA ILE A 399 -14.95 -6.03 7.00
C ILE A 399 -15.84 -7.20 7.43
N ALA A 400 -16.55 -7.09 8.54
CA ALA A 400 -17.44 -8.15 9.04
C ALA A 400 -18.52 -8.53 8.01
N ILE A 401 -19.10 -7.53 7.33
CA ILE A 401 -20.07 -7.75 6.25
C ILE A 401 -19.43 -8.41 5.03
N ALA A 402 -18.21 -8.02 4.64
CA ALA A 402 -17.49 -8.65 3.55
C ALA A 402 -17.18 -10.14 3.84
N VAL A 403 -16.75 -10.46 5.06
CA VAL A 403 -16.49 -11.84 5.50
C VAL A 403 -17.77 -12.68 5.51
N GLU A 404 -18.87 -12.17 6.08
CA GLU A 404 -20.14 -12.88 6.10
C GLU A 404 -20.71 -13.10 4.68
N HIS A 405 -20.53 -12.11 3.79
CA HIS A 405 -20.89 -12.25 2.38
C HIS A 405 -20.07 -13.35 1.70
N SER A 406 -18.76 -13.40 1.92
CA SER A 406 -17.87 -14.45 1.38
C SER A 406 -18.26 -15.84 1.90
N ARG A 407 -18.50 -15.99 3.21
CA ARG A 407 -18.98 -17.25 3.82
C ARG A 407 -20.31 -17.70 3.23
N ARG A 408 -21.22 -16.76 2.98
CA ARG A 408 -22.49 -17.07 2.34
C ARG A 408 -22.31 -17.60 0.92
N LEU A 409 -21.43 -17.00 0.13
CA LEU A 409 -21.09 -17.47 -1.22
C LEU A 409 -20.51 -18.89 -1.18
N HIS A 410 -19.63 -19.19 -0.22
CA HIS A 410 -19.09 -20.54 -0.03
C HIS A 410 -20.20 -21.55 0.29
N ARG A 411 -21.09 -21.25 1.23
CA ARG A 411 -22.24 -22.13 1.55
C ARG A 411 -23.20 -22.32 0.38
N GLU A 412 -23.42 -21.28 -0.42
CA GLU A 412 -24.23 -21.39 -1.65
C GLU A 412 -23.54 -22.27 -2.70
N SER A 413 -22.20 -22.20 -2.80
CA SER A 413 -21.39 -23.08 -3.65
C SER A 413 -21.45 -24.54 -3.20
N GLU A 414 -21.25 -24.83 -1.91
CA GLU A 414 -21.36 -26.18 -1.33
C GLU A 414 -22.74 -26.80 -1.59
N LYS A 415 -23.82 -26.04 -1.36
CA LYS A 415 -25.17 -26.50 -1.65
C LYS A 415 -25.38 -26.77 -3.13
N ARG A 416 -24.78 -25.97 -4.01
CA ARG A 416 -24.84 -26.19 -5.46
C ARG A 416 -24.07 -27.45 -5.85
N LEU A 417 -22.90 -27.71 -5.25
CA LEU A 417 -22.14 -28.94 -5.49
C LEU A 417 -22.93 -30.18 -5.06
N ALA A 418 -23.56 -30.13 -3.86
CA ALA A 418 -24.45 -31.20 -3.41
C ALA A 418 -25.62 -31.41 -4.39
N GLN A 419 -26.24 -30.34 -4.90
CA GLN A 419 -27.29 -30.44 -5.94
C GLN A 419 -26.78 -31.06 -7.25
N PHE A 420 -25.55 -30.75 -7.66
CA PHE A 420 -24.94 -31.38 -8.84
C PHE A 420 -24.73 -32.88 -8.60
N LEU A 421 -24.12 -33.28 -7.48
CA LEU A 421 -23.91 -34.69 -7.12
C LEU A 421 -25.22 -35.47 -7.00
N GLU A 422 -26.29 -34.80 -6.59
CA GLU A 422 -27.65 -35.36 -6.52
C GLU A 422 -28.30 -35.57 -7.89
N ALA A 423 -27.96 -34.73 -8.88
CA ALA A 423 -28.52 -34.79 -10.23
C ALA A 423 -27.81 -35.78 -11.16
N VAL A 424 -26.62 -36.30 -10.78
CA VAL A 424 -25.88 -37.27 -11.60
C VAL A 424 -26.62 -38.62 -11.63
N PRO A 425 -26.77 -39.27 -12.80
CA PRO A 425 -27.48 -40.55 -12.93
C PRO A 425 -26.71 -41.78 -12.39
N VAL A 426 -25.63 -41.59 -11.63
CA VAL A 426 -24.87 -42.67 -10.98
C VAL A 426 -24.96 -42.57 -9.46
N GLY A 427 -24.87 -43.71 -8.77
CA GLY A 427 -24.78 -43.73 -7.32
C GLY A 427 -23.45 -43.15 -6.86
N VAL A 428 -23.45 -42.16 -5.98
CA VAL A 428 -22.22 -41.56 -5.45
C VAL A 428 -22.17 -41.74 -3.94
N ALA A 429 -21.06 -42.29 -3.44
CA ALA A 429 -20.75 -42.34 -2.02
C ALA A 429 -19.37 -41.73 -1.77
N VAL A 430 -19.27 -40.89 -0.75
CA VAL A 430 -18.02 -40.30 -0.28
C VAL A 430 -17.81 -40.77 1.14
N ILE A 431 -16.63 -41.31 1.43
CA ILE A 431 -16.21 -41.65 2.80
C ILE A 431 -15.02 -40.79 3.21
N ASP A 432 -14.97 -40.43 4.48
CA ASP A 432 -13.83 -39.70 5.06
C ASP A 432 -12.63 -40.64 5.32
N ALA A 433 -11.49 -40.05 5.68
CA ALA A 433 -10.26 -40.76 6.01
C ALA A 433 -10.42 -41.80 7.14
N ASP A 434 -11.41 -41.62 8.03
CA ASP A 434 -11.73 -42.55 9.13
C ASP A 434 -12.65 -43.71 8.68
N GLY A 435 -13.06 -43.73 7.42
CA GLY A 435 -13.94 -44.76 6.86
C GLY A 435 -15.41 -44.62 7.24
N LYS A 436 -15.85 -43.43 7.64
CA LYS A 436 -17.27 -43.10 7.83
C LYS A 436 -17.85 -42.47 6.58
N THR A 437 -19.15 -42.64 6.40
CA THR A 437 -19.87 -42.06 5.25
C THR A 437 -19.99 -40.55 5.41
N TYR A 438 -19.33 -39.80 4.53
CA TYR A 438 -19.36 -38.34 4.46
C TYR A 438 -20.55 -37.83 3.63
N TYR A 439 -20.83 -38.46 2.48
CA TYR A 439 -21.94 -38.09 1.60
C TYR A 439 -22.46 -39.29 0.81
N THR A 440 -23.77 -39.35 0.56
CA THR A 440 -24.38 -40.26 -0.43
C THR A 440 -25.52 -39.56 -1.14
N ASN A 441 -25.65 -39.75 -2.46
CA ASN A 441 -26.80 -39.23 -3.22
C ASN A 441 -28.00 -40.20 -3.18
N ASN A 442 -29.18 -39.77 -3.61
CA ASN A 442 -30.35 -40.67 -3.64
C ASN A 442 -30.15 -41.87 -4.57
N LYS A 443 -29.36 -41.73 -5.64
CA LYS A 443 -29.18 -42.82 -6.60
C LYS A 443 -28.50 -44.06 -6.00
N ILE A 444 -27.51 -43.89 -5.13
CA ILE A 444 -26.91 -45.03 -4.43
C ILE A 444 -27.87 -45.63 -3.39
N GLN A 445 -28.75 -44.82 -2.78
CA GLN A 445 -29.78 -45.33 -1.88
C GLN A 445 -30.84 -46.16 -2.62
N GLU A 446 -31.18 -45.79 -3.86
CA GLU A 446 -32.05 -46.57 -4.74
C GLU A 446 -31.40 -47.91 -5.12
N LEU A 447 -30.12 -47.90 -5.54
CA LEU A 447 -29.39 -49.10 -5.96
C LEU A 447 -29.24 -50.12 -4.82
N VAL A 448 -28.98 -49.63 -3.60
CA VAL A 448 -28.79 -50.47 -2.42
C VAL A 448 -30.13 -50.95 -1.81
N GLY A 449 -31.24 -50.25 -2.09
CA GLY A 449 -32.59 -50.62 -1.62
C GLY A 449 -32.78 -50.55 -0.10
N LYS A 450 -31.81 -50.03 0.66
CA LYS A 450 -31.83 -49.80 2.10
C LYS A 450 -31.39 -48.35 2.39
N LYS A 451 -31.97 -47.72 3.41
CA LYS A 451 -31.43 -46.45 3.92
C LYS A 451 -30.03 -46.69 4.46
N ILE A 452 -29.03 -46.05 3.84
CA ILE A 452 -27.62 -46.16 4.23
C ILE A 452 -27.48 -45.62 5.66
N SER A 453 -27.05 -46.49 6.58
CA SER A 453 -26.86 -46.11 7.99
C SER A 453 -25.53 -45.37 8.15
N ALA A 454 -25.57 -44.18 8.74
CA ALA A 454 -24.38 -43.35 9.00
C ALA A 454 -23.37 -44.01 9.99
N SER A 455 -23.72 -45.15 10.59
CA SER A 455 -22.87 -45.87 11.55
C SER A 455 -22.09 -47.06 10.96
N ALA A 456 -22.27 -47.39 9.68
CA ALA A 456 -21.59 -48.53 9.06
C ALA A 456 -20.11 -48.19 8.83
N THR A 457 -19.20 -48.95 9.45
CA THR A 457 -17.76 -48.79 9.28
C THR A 457 -17.28 -49.60 8.07
N THR A 458 -16.17 -49.22 7.44
CA THR A 458 -15.56 -49.92 6.27
C THR A 458 -15.41 -51.45 6.41
N LYS A 459 -15.38 -51.96 7.64
CA LYS A 459 -15.31 -53.40 7.96
C LYS A 459 -16.63 -54.16 7.82
N GLU A 460 -17.76 -53.48 7.72
CA GLU A 460 -19.10 -54.08 7.71
C GLU A 460 -19.86 -53.79 6.40
N LEU A 461 -19.30 -52.96 5.51
CA LEU A 461 -19.98 -52.47 4.31
C LEU A 461 -20.48 -53.60 3.39
N ALA A 462 -19.66 -54.62 3.09
CA ALA A 462 -20.08 -55.70 2.20
C ALA A 462 -21.22 -56.56 2.78
N GLN A 463 -21.22 -56.75 4.11
CA GLN A 463 -22.24 -57.55 4.79
C GLN A 463 -23.55 -56.77 4.99
N VAL A 464 -23.47 -55.51 5.42
CA VAL A 464 -24.65 -54.66 5.67
C VAL A 464 -25.41 -54.41 4.37
N TYR A 465 -24.68 -54.12 3.31
CA TYR A 465 -25.24 -53.80 1.99
C TYR A 465 -25.31 -54.99 1.03
N GLN A 466 -25.01 -56.21 1.51
CA GLN A 466 -25.19 -57.47 0.76
C GLN A 466 -24.51 -57.41 -0.62
N ILE A 467 -23.22 -57.08 -0.60
CA ILE A 467 -22.36 -56.95 -1.78
C ILE A 467 -21.64 -58.28 -2.02
N TYR A 468 -21.75 -58.83 -3.23
CA TYR A 468 -21.23 -60.13 -3.65
C TYR A 468 -20.27 -60.00 -4.83
N MET A 469 -19.40 -61.00 -5.02
CA MET A 469 -18.59 -61.12 -6.22
C MET A 469 -19.46 -61.65 -7.37
N ALA A 470 -19.45 -60.98 -8.51
CA ALA A 470 -20.34 -61.25 -9.63
C ALA A 470 -20.26 -62.69 -10.13
N GLY A 471 -21.41 -63.31 -10.37
CA GLY A 471 -21.49 -64.71 -10.81
C GLY A 471 -21.11 -65.75 -9.73
N THR A 472 -20.81 -65.30 -8.51
CA THR A 472 -20.57 -66.16 -7.34
C THR A 472 -21.53 -65.78 -6.22
N ASN A 473 -21.91 -66.73 -5.36
CA ASN A 473 -22.76 -66.42 -4.21
C ASN A 473 -21.94 -66.07 -2.94
N GLU A 474 -20.70 -65.58 -3.13
CA GLU A 474 -19.76 -65.25 -2.06
C GLU A 474 -19.74 -63.73 -1.77
N ILE A 475 -19.79 -63.36 -0.48
CA ILE A 475 -19.76 -61.96 -0.05
C ILE A 475 -18.41 -61.33 -0.44
N TYR A 476 -18.46 -60.12 -0.99
CA TYR A 476 -17.28 -59.41 -1.48
C TYR A 476 -16.30 -59.10 -0.33
N PRO A 477 -15.01 -59.48 -0.40
CA PRO A 477 -14.07 -59.25 0.68
C PRO A 477 -13.87 -57.74 0.98
N ASN A 478 -14.10 -57.31 2.23
CA ASN A 478 -14.05 -55.89 2.60
C ASN A 478 -12.71 -55.20 2.28
N GLN A 479 -11.58 -55.91 2.38
CA GLN A 479 -10.25 -55.37 2.03
C GLN A 479 -10.08 -55.09 0.53
N LYS A 480 -10.87 -55.77 -0.32
CA LYS A 480 -10.87 -55.63 -1.77
C LYS A 480 -11.93 -54.64 -2.26
N LEU A 481 -12.81 -54.14 -1.38
CA LEU A 481 -13.83 -53.17 -1.78
C LEU A 481 -13.16 -51.92 -2.38
N PRO A 482 -13.62 -51.44 -3.54
CA PRO A 482 -13.03 -50.29 -4.23
C PRO A 482 -12.86 -49.06 -3.33
N ILE A 483 -13.91 -48.71 -2.58
CA ILE A 483 -13.90 -47.53 -1.71
C ILE A 483 -12.90 -47.67 -0.54
N VAL A 484 -12.63 -48.89 -0.08
CA VAL A 484 -11.65 -49.18 0.98
C VAL A 484 -10.22 -49.15 0.45
N ARG A 485 -10.02 -49.54 -0.82
CA ARG A 485 -8.72 -49.43 -1.52
C ARG A 485 -8.39 -47.98 -1.85
N ALA A 486 -9.39 -47.17 -2.20
CA ALA A 486 -9.23 -45.74 -2.39
C ALA A 486 -8.77 -45.02 -1.11
N LEU A 487 -9.22 -45.43 0.08
CA LEU A 487 -8.68 -44.93 1.35
C LEU A 487 -7.21 -45.32 1.62
N LYS A 488 -6.63 -46.24 0.84
CA LYS A 488 -5.20 -46.57 0.87
C LYS A 488 -4.40 -45.87 -0.23
N GLY A 489 -5.04 -44.99 -1.00
CA GLY A 489 -4.41 -44.21 -2.07
C GLY A 489 -4.51 -44.86 -3.44
N GLU A 490 -5.23 -45.98 -3.57
CA GLU A 490 -5.37 -46.69 -4.84
C GLU A 490 -6.59 -46.18 -5.63
N GLN A 491 -6.38 -45.73 -6.87
CA GLN A 491 -7.47 -45.60 -7.82
C GLN A 491 -7.85 -46.99 -8.34
N THR A 492 -9.12 -47.36 -8.24
CA THR A 492 -9.56 -48.69 -8.65
C THR A 492 -10.96 -48.67 -9.25
N MET A 493 -11.15 -49.52 -10.25
CA MET A 493 -12.42 -49.78 -10.90
C MET A 493 -12.61 -51.29 -10.90
N VAL A 494 -13.81 -51.74 -10.51
CA VAL A 494 -14.18 -53.16 -10.53
C VAL A 494 -15.57 -53.30 -11.11
N GLU A 495 -15.79 -54.41 -11.83
CA GLU A 495 -17.06 -54.74 -12.49
C GLU A 495 -17.59 -56.11 -12.06
N ASP A 496 -16.87 -56.77 -11.17
CA ASP A 496 -17.20 -58.05 -10.56
C ASP A 496 -18.00 -57.86 -9.26
N LEU A 497 -18.77 -56.77 -9.14
CA LEU A 497 -19.56 -56.45 -7.96
C LEU A 497 -21.05 -56.62 -8.28
N GLU A 498 -21.75 -57.42 -7.48
CA GLU A 498 -23.20 -57.58 -7.57
C GLU A 498 -23.84 -57.22 -6.23
N ILE A 499 -24.92 -56.42 -6.25
CA ILE A 499 -25.73 -56.15 -5.06
C ILE A 499 -26.98 -57.02 -5.11
N HIS A 500 -27.20 -57.78 -4.03
CA HIS A 500 -28.43 -58.54 -3.84
C HIS A 500 -29.42 -57.69 -3.07
N THR A 501 -30.39 -57.14 -3.80
CA THR A 501 -31.45 -56.32 -3.22
C THR A 501 -32.41 -57.17 -2.38
N ALA A 502 -33.09 -56.57 -1.39
CA ALA A 502 -34.01 -57.27 -0.48
C ALA A 502 -35.20 -57.98 -1.16
N ASN A 503 -35.46 -57.61 -2.41
CA ASN A 503 -36.50 -58.08 -3.31
C ASN A 503 -36.01 -59.19 -4.27
N GLY A 504 -34.80 -59.72 -4.08
CA GLY A 504 -34.26 -60.86 -4.84
C GLY A 504 -33.71 -60.50 -6.22
N LYS A 505 -33.63 -59.20 -6.58
CA LYS A 505 -33.01 -58.74 -7.83
C LYS A 505 -31.50 -58.62 -7.63
N ILE A 506 -30.75 -59.28 -8.51
CA ILE A 506 -29.28 -59.18 -8.59
C ILE A 506 -28.94 -58.03 -9.54
N LEU A 507 -28.21 -57.04 -9.04
CA LEU A 507 -27.76 -55.89 -9.82
C LEU A 507 -26.25 -55.96 -10.00
N PRO A 508 -25.73 -56.27 -11.20
CA PRO A 508 -24.31 -56.10 -11.48
C PRO A 508 -24.00 -54.61 -11.53
N LEU A 509 -22.98 -54.20 -10.77
CA LEU A 509 -22.54 -52.82 -10.65
C LEU A 509 -21.09 -52.69 -11.09
N GLU A 510 -20.82 -51.64 -11.86
CA GLU A 510 -19.47 -51.10 -11.96
C GLU A 510 -19.26 -50.14 -10.79
N CYS A 511 -18.18 -50.35 -10.03
CA CYS A 511 -17.79 -49.46 -8.94
C CYS A 511 -16.41 -48.86 -9.21
N ARG A 512 -16.34 -47.54 -9.38
CA ARG A 512 -15.07 -46.79 -9.51
C ARG A 512 -14.84 -45.95 -8.28
N ALA A 513 -13.70 -46.14 -7.62
CA ALA A 513 -13.30 -45.41 -6.43
C ALA A 513 -11.98 -44.65 -6.64
N THR A 514 -11.91 -43.42 -6.14
CA THR A 514 -10.75 -42.53 -6.29
C THR A 514 -10.49 -41.76 -4.99
N PRO A 515 -9.23 -41.73 -4.50
CA PRO A 515 -8.84 -40.87 -3.39
C PRO A 515 -8.88 -39.40 -3.79
N VAL A 516 -9.34 -38.57 -2.88
CA VAL A 516 -9.25 -37.12 -2.94
C VAL A 516 -8.26 -36.69 -1.87
N TYR A 517 -7.21 -35.99 -2.31
CA TYR A 517 -6.14 -35.55 -1.43
C TYR A 517 -6.43 -34.16 -0.86
N ASP A 518 -5.96 -33.88 0.35
CA ASP A 518 -5.92 -32.53 0.92
C ASP A 518 -4.74 -31.72 0.33
N GLU A 519 -4.65 -30.44 0.72
CA GLU A 519 -3.57 -29.54 0.32
C GLU A 519 -2.17 -30.00 0.77
N PHE A 520 -2.08 -30.98 1.66
CA PHE A 520 -0.84 -31.54 2.20
C PHE A 520 -0.49 -32.92 1.61
N GLY A 521 -1.26 -33.39 0.62
CA GLY A 521 -1.04 -34.67 -0.05
C GLY A 521 -1.51 -35.91 0.73
N ASN A 522 -2.20 -35.74 1.86
CA ASN A 522 -2.84 -36.85 2.58
C ASN A 522 -4.22 -37.13 1.99
N ILE A 523 -4.71 -38.37 2.13
CA ILE A 523 -6.05 -38.73 1.65
C ILE A 523 -7.09 -38.07 2.56
N ALA A 524 -7.83 -37.11 2.02
CA ALA A 524 -8.90 -36.41 2.71
C ALA A 524 -10.22 -37.19 2.65
N TYR A 525 -10.54 -37.73 1.47
CA TYR A 525 -11.76 -38.47 1.20
C TYR A 525 -11.51 -39.58 0.19
N ALA A 526 -12.40 -40.57 0.13
CA ALA A 526 -12.50 -41.48 -1.02
C ALA A 526 -13.91 -41.34 -1.62
N ILE A 527 -13.97 -41.06 -2.93
CA ILE A 527 -15.23 -41.00 -3.67
C ILE A 527 -15.38 -42.31 -4.45
N ALA A 528 -16.47 -43.03 -4.23
CA ALA A 528 -16.89 -44.14 -5.06
C ALA A 528 -18.17 -43.80 -5.85
N THR A 529 -18.16 -44.20 -7.10
CA THR A 529 -19.30 -44.11 -8.02
C THR A 529 -19.75 -45.52 -8.38
N PHE A 530 -21.06 -45.73 -8.45
CA PHE A 530 -21.71 -47.02 -8.67
C PHE A 530 -22.70 -46.88 -9.84
N THR A 531 -22.50 -47.69 -10.86
CA THR A 531 -23.32 -47.68 -12.08
C THR A 531 -23.95 -49.06 -12.26
N ASP A 532 -25.26 -49.11 -12.46
CA ASP A 532 -25.95 -50.35 -12.85
C ASP A 532 -25.57 -50.71 -14.29
N ILE A 533 -24.90 -51.86 -14.47
CA ILE A 533 -24.41 -52.33 -15.77
C ILE A 533 -25.30 -53.44 -16.37
N THR A 534 -26.53 -53.63 -15.87
CA THR A 534 -27.47 -54.65 -16.37
C THR A 534 -27.75 -54.49 -17.87
N GLU A 535 -28.00 -53.26 -18.33
CA GLU A 535 -28.21 -52.99 -19.76
C GLU A 535 -26.89 -53.00 -20.54
N ARG A 536 -25.76 -52.60 -19.94
CA ARG A 536 -24.43 -52.64 -20.59
C ARG A 536 -23.97 -54.07 -20.88
N LYS A 537 -24.18 -55.02 -19.96
CA LYS A 537 -23.92 -56.46 -20.18
C LYS A 537 -24.82 -57.05 -21.26
N LYS A 538 -26.04 -56.52 -21.44
CA LYS A 538 -26.91 -56.85 -22.58
C LYS A 538 -26.42 -56.19 -23.88
N ALA A 539 -25.96 -54.93 -23.81
CA ALA A 539 -25.44 -54.18 -24.94
C ALA A 539 -24.02 -54.62 -25.37
N GLU A 540 -23.23 -55.27 -24.52
CA GLU A 540 -21.96 -55.92 -24.88
C GLU A 540 -22.19 -57.12 -25.82
N ALA A 541 -23.33 -57.80 -25.69
CA ALA A 541 -23.77 -58.77 -26.69
C ALA A 541 -24.24 -58.09 -28.00
N GLU A 542 -24.71 -56.84 -27.94
CA GLU A 542 -24.98 -56.01 -29.14
C GLU A 542 -23.69 -55.37 -29.70
N ARG A 543 -22.63 -55.21 -28.89
CA ARG A 543 -21.35 -54.57 -29.22
C ARG A 543 -20.54 -55.35 -30.24
N GLU A 544 -20.74 -56.66 -30.38
CA GLU A 544 -20.16 -57.42 -31.50
C GLU A 544 -20.68 -56.93 -32.87
N ASN A 545 -21.93 -56.45 -32.95
CA ASN A 545 -22.43 -55.78 -34.15
C ASN A 545 -21.90 -54.34 -34.28
N PHE A 546 -21.62 -53.67 -33.16
CA PHE A 546 -21.09 -52.30 -33.10
C PHE A 546 -19.59 -52.21 -33.44
N LEU A 547 -18.84 -53.31 -33.39
CA LEU A 547 -17.43 -53.37 -33.77
C LEU A 547 -17.20 -53.05 -35.26
N ALA A 548 -18.20 -53.26 -36.12
CA ALA A 548 -18.18 -52.80 -37.51
C ALA A 548 -18.30 -51.26 -37.63
N GLU A 549 -19.04 -50.64 -36.72
CA GLU A 549 -19.24 -49.18 -36.63
C GLU A 549 -18.02 -48.48 -35.99
N LEU A 550 -17.30 -49.17 -35.11
CA LEU A 550 -16.10 -48.67 -34.42
C LEU A 550 -14.90 -48.47 -35.34
N SER A 551 -14.83 -49.18 -36.47
CA SER A 551 -13.79 -49.00 -37.50
C SER A 551 -13.87 -47.62 -38.16
N GLU A 552 -15.10 -47.11 -38.35
CA GLU A 552 -15.35 -45.78 -38.89
C GLU A 552 -15.05 -44.68 -37.87
N LEU A 553 -15.27 -44.95 -36.57
CA LEU A 553 -15.00 -43.99 -35.49
C LEU A 553 -13.49 -43.84 -35.17
N ASN A 554 -12.71 -44.92 -35.24
CA ASN A 554 -11.26 -44.87 -35.04
C ASN A 554 -10.56 -43.97 -36.08
N GLN A 555 -11.05 -43.95 -37.32
CA GLN A 555 -10.56 -43.05 -38.36
C GLN A 555 -10.84 -41.56 -38.06
N ASN A 556 -11.89 -41.26 -37.30
CA ASN A 556 -12.20 -39.90 -36.84
C ASN A 556 -11.40 -39.51 -35.58
N LEU A 557 -11.01 -40.47 -34.75
CA LEU A 557 -10.20 -40.23 -33.56
C LEU A 557 -8.73 -39.94 -33.90
N GLU A 558 -8.15 -40.65 -34.88
CA GLU A 558 -6.84 -40.31 -35.44
C GLU A 558 -6.83 -38.87 -35.99
N LYS A 559 -7.86 -38.46 -36.73
CA LYS A 559 -8.03 -37.07 -37.19
C LYS A 559 -8.12 -36.05 -36.05
N SER A 560 -8.70 -36.43 -34.90
CA SER A 560 -8.84 -35.51 -33.76
C SER A 560 -7.54 -35.38 -32.97
N LEU A 561 -6.74 -36.45 -32.90
CA LEU A 561 -5.42 -36.43 -32.26
C LEU A 561 -4.39 -35.70 -33.12
N ASP A 562 -4.42 -35.91 -34.45
CA ASP A 562 -3.65 -35.12 -35.40
C ASP A 562 -4.04 -33.64 -35.34
N ALA A 563 -5.33 -33.31 -35.19
CA ALA A 563 -5.78 -31.93 -35.01
C ALA A 563 -5.32 -31.29 -33.69
N GLU A 564 -5.16 -32.07 -32.61
CA GLU A 564 -4.68 -31.58 -31.31
C GLU A 564 -3.16 -31.36 -31.31
N LEU A 565 -2.42 -32.24 -31.99
CA LEU A 565 -0.98 -32.06 -32.25
C LEU A 565 -0.73 -30.89 -33.22
N GLU A 566 -1.51 -30.75 -34.28
CA GLU A 566 -1.48 -29.59 -35.18
C GLU A 566 -1.82 -28.28 -34.45
N LEU A 567 -2.78 -28.30 -33.51
CA LEU A 567 -3.09 -27.14 -32.68
C LEU A 567 -1.91 -26.78 -31.77
N THR A 568 -1.27 -27.76 -31.15
CA THR A 568 -0.12 -27.54 -30.27
C THR A 568 1.09 -27.01 -31.06
N ASP A 569 1.40 -27.58 -32.22
CA ASP A 569 2.41 -27.07 -33.15
C ASP A 569 2.05 -25.66 -33.65
N ALA A 570 0.79 -25.41 -33.98
CA ALA A 570 0.31 -24.10 -34.37
C ALA A 570 0.46 -23.06 -33.25
N TYR A 571 0.25 -23.43 -31.98
CA TYR A 571 0.49 -22.53 -30.83
C TYR A 571 1.98 -22.19 -30.66
N GLY A 572 2.87 -23.15 -30.91
CA GLY A 572 4.32 -22.93 -30.91
C GLY A 572 4.81 -21.89 -31.93
N ARG A 573 4.05 -21.69 -33.03
CA ARG A 573 4.33 -20.62 -34.02
C ARG A 573 4.06 -19.21 -33.50
N PHE A 574 3.32 -19.08 -32.39
CA PHE A 574 2.99 -17.80 -31.77
C PHE A 574 3.67 -17.58 -30.42
N VAL A 575 4.16 -18.64 -29.76
CA VAL A 575 4.96 -18.56 -28.52
C VAL A 575 6.16 -19.50 -28.64
N PRO A 576 7.40 -18.97 -28.65
CA PRO A 576 8.60 -19.81 -28.77
C PRO A 576 8.71 -20.84 -27.63
N HIS A 577 9.07 -22.08 -27.95
CA HIS A 577 9.23 -23.13 -26.94
C HIS A 577 10.41 -22.85 -26.00
N GLU A 578 11.46 -22.22 -26.52
CA GLU A 578 12.65 -21.80 -25.79
C GLU A 578 12.29 -20.75 -24.72
N PHE A 579 11.32 -19.87 -25.00
CA PHE A 579 10.81 -18.91 -24.02
C PHE A 579 10.18 -19.63 -22.81
N LEU A 580 9.37 -20.66 -23.05
CA LEU A 580 8.75 -21.47 -21.99
C LEU A 580 9.80 -22.24 -21.20
N SER A 581 10.78 -22.84 -21.90
CA SER A 581 11.89 -23.57 -21.27
C SER A 581 12.73 -22.67 -20.36
N LEU A 582 13.01 -21.43 -20.76
CA LEU A 582 13.73 -20.46 -19.93
C LEU A 582 12.96 -20.03 -18.68
N LEU A 583 11.63 -20.12 -18.68
CA LEU A 583 10.78 -19.94 -17.50
C LEU A 583 10.64 -21.23 -16.66
N GLY A 584 11.14 -22.36 -17.16
CA GLY A 584 11.08 -23.67 -16.49
C GLY A 584 9.78 -24.45 -16.76
N TYR A 585 9.09 -24.18 -17.87
CA TYR A 585 7.81 -24.82 -18.23
C TYR A 585 7.93 -25.70 -19.48
N GLU A 586 7.18 -26.82 -19.51
CA GLU A 586 7.10 -27.72 -20.67
C GLU A 586 5.91 -27.40 -21.59
N SER A 587 4.88 -26.71 -21.07
CA SER A 587 3.69 -26.31 -21.83
C SER A 587 3.25 -24.87 -21.58
N ILE A 588 2.64 -24.25 -22.60
CA ILE A 588 2.03 -22.91 -22.53
C ILE A 588 0.93 -22.81 -21.46
N ILE A 589 0.32 -23.93 -21.08
CA ILE A 589 -0.75 -24.00 -20.06
C ILE A 589 -0.21 -23.64 -18.66
N GLU A 590 1.07 -23.87 -18.41
CA GLU A 590 1.71 -23.59 -17.12
C GLU A 590 2.04 -22.11 -16.94
N ALA A 591 2.23 -21.37 -18.04
CA ALA A 591 2.58 -19.96 -18.04
C ALA A 591 1.41 -19.08 -17.54
N LYS A 592 1.68 -18.28 -16.52
CA LYS A 592 0.73 -17.34 -15.88
C LYS A 592 1.18 -15.90 -16.07
N LEU A 593 0.23 -14.97 -15.92
CA LEU A 593 0.50 -13.54 -16.01
C LEU A 593 1.45 -13.10 -14.87
N GLY A 594 2.57 -12.51 -15.25
CA GLY A 594 3.57 -12.00 -14.30
C GLY A 594 4.72 -12.97 -14.00
N ASP A 595 4.74 -14.15 -14.61
CA ASP A 595 5.90 -15.05 -14.57
C ASP A 595 7.10 -14.36 -15.21
N HIS A 596 8.24 -14.42 -14.55
CA HIS A 596 9.45 -13.74 -14.99
C HIS A 596 10.72 -14.43 -14.50
N VAL A 597 11.77 -14.31 -15.30
CA VAL A 597 13.12 -14.77 -14.98
C VAL A 597 14.14 -13.70 -15.37
N LYS A 598 15.10 -13.44 -14.49
CA LYS A 598 16.22 -12.55 -14.78
C LYS A 598 17.36 -13.39 -15.37
N LEU A 599 17.79 -13.06 -16.59
CA LEU A 599 18.87 -13.73 -17.30
C LEU A 599 19.85 -12.71 -17.88
N GLU A 600 21.11 -13.08 -18.02
CA GLU A 600 22.05 -12.35 -18.89
C GLU A 600 22.03 -13.03 -20.26
N MET A 601 21.72 -12.27 -21.31
CA MET A 601 21.58 -12.83 -22.65
C MET A 601 22.17 -11.87 -23.69
N SER A 602 22.53 -12.41 -24.86
CA SER A 602 22.84 -11.60 -26.03
C SER A 602 21.54 -11.31 -26.80
N ILE A 603 21.33 -10.04 -27.13
CA ILE A 603 20.13 -9.54 -27.80
C ILE A 603 20.53 -9.06 -29.18
N LEU A 604 19.91 -9.61 -30.21
CA LEU A 604 20.11 -9.26 -31.61
C LEU A 604 18.89 -8.52 -32.13
N PHE A 605 19.12 -7.37 -32.75
CA PHE A 605 18.14 -6.67 -33.57
C PHE A 605 18.62 -6.65 -35.02
N SER A 606 17.71 -6.88 -35.96
CA SER A 606 17.96 -6.65 -37.38
C SER A 606 16.78 -5.96 -38.03
N ASP A 607 17.04 -5.07 -38.99
CA ASP A 607 16.02 -4.30 -39.73
C ASP A 607 16.46 -4.16 -41.21
N ILE A 608 15.50 -4.13 -42.15
CA ILE A 608 15.77 -3.99 -43.58
C ILE A 608 15.94 -2.50 -43.92
N ARG A 609 17.08 -2.18 -44.53
CA ARG A 609 17.36 -0.79 -44.94
C ARG A 609 16.36 -0.28 -45.96
N ASP A 610 15.86 0.92 -45.66
CA ASP A 610 14.91 1.67 -46.50
C ASP A 610 13.66 0.85 -46.84
N PHE A 611 13.26 -0.05 -45.93
CA PHE A 611 12.07 -0.89 -46.07
C PHE A 611 10.80 -0.08 -46.29
N THR A 612 10.59 1.00 -45.53
CA THR A 612 9.40 1.86 -45.67
C THR A 612 9.22 2.33 -47.11
N SER A 613 10.28 2.89 -47.72
CA SER A 613 10.27 3.36 -49.11
C SER A 613 10.01 2.22 -50.10
N MET A 614 10.55 1.04 -49.83
CA MET A 614 10.30 -0.15 -50.64
C MET A 614 8.85 -0.63 -50.52
N SER A 615 8.28 -0.62 -49.30
CA SER A 615 6.92 -1.06 -49.00
C SER A 615 5.85 -0.17 -49.64
N GLU A 616 6.09 1.14 -49.75
CA GLU A 616 5.21 2.10 -50.44
C GLU A 616 5.07 1.82 -51.94
N THR A 617 6.04 1.12 -52.54
CA THR A 617 6.01 0.74 -53.97
C THR A 617 5.39 -0.63 -54.23
N MET A 618 4.98 -1.35 -53.18
CA MET A 618 4.40 -2.69 -53.27
C MET A 618 2.89 -2.66 -53.00
N THR A 619 2.18 -3.62 -53.58
CA THR A 619 0.81 -3.90 -53.09
C THR A 619 0.89 -4.49 -51.67
N PRO A 620 -0.15 -4.34 -50.84
CA PRO A 620 -0.16 -4.98 -49.52
C PRO A 620 0.11 -6.49 -49.57
N GLU A 621 -0.44 -7.19 -50.56
CA GLU A 621 -0.21 -8.63 -50.74
C GLU A 621 1.25 -8.96 -51.10
N ASP A 622 1.85 -8.19 -52.01
CA ASP A 622 3.25 -8.36 -52.39
C ASP A 622 4.20 -8.01 -51.23
N ASN A 623 3.84 -7.01 -50.42
CA ASN A 623 4.59 -6.64 -49.22
C ASN A 623 4.56 -7.79 -48.18
N PHE A 624 3.38 -8.38 -47.93
CA PHE A 624 3.26 -9.55 -47.04
C PHE A 624 4.08 -10.75 -47.55
N LYS A 625 4.01 -11.07 -48.85
CA LYS A 625 4.82 -12.13 -49.46
C LYS A 625 6.32 -11.84 -49.34
N PHE A 626 6.71 -10.57 -49.50
CA PHE A 626 8.09 -10.14 -49.39
C PHE A 626 8.64 -10.31 -47.96
N ILE A 627 7.94 -9.80 -46.94
CA ILE A 627 8.34 -9.92 -45.54
C ILE A 627 8.48 -11.40 -45.17
N ASN A 628 7.47 -12.22 -45.45
CA ASN A 628 7.52 -13.64 -45.11
C ASN A 628 8.68 -14.37 -45.81
N ALA A 629 8.95 -14.05 -47.08
CA ALA A 629 10.08 -14.63 -47.79
C ALA A 629 11.44 -14.20 -47.23
N TYR A 630 11.57 -12.99 -46.70
CA TYR A 630 12.77 -12.52 -46.02
C TYR A 630 12.94 -13.22 -44.67
N LEU A 631 11.91 -13.17 -43.81
CA LEU A 631 11.96 -13.76 -42.46
C LEU A 631 12.27 -15.27 -42.50
N GLN A 632 11.64 -16.01 -43.43
CA GLN A 632 11.88 -17.44 -43.64
C GLN A 632 13.36 -17.79 -43.90
N ARG A 633 14.15 -16.86 -44.46
CA ARG A 633 15.58 -17.08 -44.75
C ARG A 633 16.47 -16.68 -43.59
N MET A 634 16.03 -15.71 -42.78
CA MET A 634 16.82 -15.22 -41.65
C MET A 634 16.67 -16.13 -40.42
N GLU A 635 15.48 -16.68 -40.19
CA GLU A 635 15.16 -17.53 -39.05
C GLU A 635 16.13 -18.73 -38.87
N PRO A 636 16.47 -19.52 -39.91
CA PRO A 636 17.38 -20.66 -39.75
C PRO A 636 18.78 -20.27 -39.24
N ALA A 637 19.26 -19.07 -39.58
CA ALA A 637 20.56 -18.61 -39.11
C ALA A 637 20.57 -18.31 -37.60
N ILE A 638 19.42 -17.95 -37.03
CA ILE A 638 19.24 -17.68 -35.60
C ILE A 638 19.12 -19.01 -34.84
N THR A 639 18.24 -19.91 -35.30
CA THR A 639 17.99 -21.19 -34.64
C THR A 639 19.18 -22.14 -34.71
N ALA A 640 19.90 -22.18 -35.84
CA ALA A 640 21.12 -22.99 -35.98
C ALA A 640 22.28 -22.56 -35.06
N ASN A 641 22.19 -21.36 -34.47
CA ASN A 641 23.17 -20.84 -33.51
C ASN A 641 22.54 -20.67 -32.12
N ASN A 642 21.64 -21.57 -31.72
CA ASN A 642 21.04 -21.62 -30.37
C ASN A 642 20.32 -20.34 -29.92
N GLY A 643 19.83 -19.54 -30.88
CA GLY A 643 18.97 -18.39 -30.61
C GLY A 643 17.52 -18.71 -30.92
N PHE A 644 16.61 -17.95 -30.33
CA PHE A 644 15.20 -17.96 -30.70
C PHE A 644 14.71 -16.54 -30.97
N ILE A 645 13.67 -16.44 -31.80
CA ILE A 645 13.06 -15.15 -32.16
C ILE A 645 11.98 -14.84 -31.12
N ASP A 646 12.15 -13.74 -30.38
CA ASP A 646 11.15 -13.28 -29.40
C ASP A 646 9.95 -12.65 -30.11
N LYS A 647 10.21 -11.78 -31.10
CA LYS A 647 9.16 -11.19 -31.94
C LYS A 647 9.70 -10.60 -33.24
N TYR A 648 8.78 -10.48 -34.19
CA TYR A 648 8.91 -9.65 -35.38
C TYR A 648 8.28 -8.28 -35.12
N ILE A 649 8.97 -7.19 -35.48
CA ILE A 649 8.50 -5.81 -35.33
C ILE A 649 8.49 -5.17 -36.73
N GLY A 650 7.41 -5.39 -37.48
CA GLY A 650 7.37 -5.02 -38.89
C GLY A 650 8.32 -5.90 -39.70
N ASP A 651 9.34 -5.31 -40.32
CA ASP A 651 10.43 -5.98 -41.01
C ASP A 651 11.63 -6.28 -40.10
N ALA A 652 11.60 -5.81 -38.85
CA ALA A 652 12.67 -6.05 -37.89
C ALA A 652 12.52 -7.38 -37.15
N ILE A 653 13.66 -8.01 -36.85
CA ILE A 653 13.78 -9.26 -36.09
C ILE A 653 14.42 -8.96 -34.74
N MET A 654 13.77 -9.37 -33.65
CA MET A 654 14.36 -9.40 -32.31
C MET A 654 14.59 -10.84 -31.87
N ALA A 655 15.84 -11.20 -31.63
CA ALA A 655 16.25 -12.53 -31.20
C ALA A 655 17.09 -12.51 -29.92
N LEU A 656 16.98 -13.59 -29.15
CA LEU A 656 17.62 -13.74 -27.84
C LEU A 656 18.46 -15.02 -27.80
N PHE A 657 19.61 -14.92 -27.14
CA PHE A 657 20.58 -16.01 -27.02
C PHE A 657 20.96 -16.17 -25.55
N SER A 658 20.57 -17.28 -24.92
CA SER A 658 20.93 -17.64 -23.53
C SER A 658 22.34 -18.25 -23.41
N GLY A 659 22.94 -18.63 -24.54
CA GLY A 659 24.28 -19.19 -24.62
C GLY A 659 25.39 -18.13 -24.65
N GLU A 660 26.44 -18.40 -25.42
CA GLU A 660 27.61 -17.53 -25.50
C GLU A 660 27.34 -16.29 -26.36
N ALA A 661 28.10 -15.20 -26.15
CA ALA A 661 27.97 -14.03 -27.03
C ALA A 661 28.34 -14.36 -28.49
N ASP A 662 29.22 -15.33 -28.69
CA ASP A 662 29.60 -15.92 -29.96
C ASP A 662 28.41 -16.45 -30.77
N ASP A 663 27.39 -17.02 -30.11
CA ASP A 663 26.19 -17.55 -30.77
C ASP A 663 25.44 -16.45 -31.53
N ALA A 664 25.25 -15.29 -30.89
CA ALA A 664 24.60 -14.14 -31.50
C ALA A 664 25.42 -13.55 -32.66
N VAL A 665 26.76 -13.49 -32.51
CA VAL A 665 27.65 -12.98 -33.56
C VAL A 665 27.68 -13.92 -34.77
N ARG A 666 27.79 -15.24 -34.56
CA ARG A 666 27.72 -16.23 -35.63
C ARG A 666 26.37 -16.21 -36.34
N ALA A 667 25.26 -16.08 -35.59
CA ALA A 667 23.93 -15.92 -36.16
C ALA A 667 23.87 -14.71 -37.10
N ALA A 668 24.32 -13.55 -36.65
CA ALA A 668 24.35 -12.35 -37.48
C ALA A 668 25.21 -12.47 -38.74
N ILE A 669 26.39 -13.11 -38.63
CA ILE A 669 27.26 -13.38 -39.78
C ILE A 669 26.55 -14.30 -40.78
N ASN A 670 25.88 -15.35 -40.30
CA ASN A 670 25.15 -16.29 -41.15
C ASN A 670 23.93 -15.62 -41.81
N MET A 671 23.18 -14.78 -41.09
CA MET A 671 22.08 -13.98 -41.65
C MET A 671 22.57 -13.10 -42.82
N LEU A 672 23.70 -12.42 -42.64
CA LEU A 672 24.28 -11.56 -43.67
C LEU A 672 24.77 -12.35 -44.90
N LYS A 673 25.37 -13.52 -44.69
CA LYS A 673 25.79 -14.43 -45.79
C LYS A 673 24.59 -14.97 -46.55
N GLU A 674 23.55 -15.41 -45.84
CA GLU A 674 22.31 -15.90 -46.43
C GLU A 674 21.60 -14.79 -47.22
N LEU A 675 21.58 -13.56 -46.70
CA LEU A 675 21.05 -12.41 -47.42
C LEU A 675 21.84 -12.13 -48.71
N ALA A 676 23.17 -12.26 -48.67
CA ALA A 676 24.00 -12.10 -49.85
C ALA A 676 23.69 -13.16 -50.91
N GLU A 677 23.46 -14.41 -50.52
CA GLU A 677 23.04 -15.49 -51.43
C GLU A 677 21.62 -15.27 -51.95
N TYR A 678 20.71 -14.82 -51.09
CA TYR A 678 19.35 -14.48 -51.47
C TYR A 678 19.34 -13.37 -52.52
N ASN A 679 20.18 -12.35 -52.36
CA ASN A 679 20.31 -11.28 -53.34
C ASN A 679 20.77 -11.77 -54.72
N LYS A 680 21.52 -12.88 -54.82
CA LYS A 680 21.89 -13.49 -56.10
C LYS A 680 20.71 -14.20 -56.77
N THR A 681 19.86 -14.85 -55.99
CA THR A 681 18.78 -15.72 -56.45
C THR A 681 17.42 -15.03 -56.60
N ARG A 682 17.23 -13.83 -56.03
CA ARG A 682 15.99 -13.01 -56.02
C ARG A 682 15.56 -12.45 -57.41
N GLY A 683 16.15 -12.96 -58.49
CA GLY A 683 16.24 -12.36 -59.83
C GLY A 683 14.97 -11.71 -60.43
N ARG A 684 15.13 -10.43 -60.80
CA ARG A 684 14.89 -9.82 -62.13
C ARG A 684 15.94 -8.71 -62.30
N PRO A 685 16.46 -8.41 -63.52
CA PRO A 685 17.31 -7.24 -63.74
C PRO A 685 16.59 -5.96 -63.26
N GLY A 686 17.22 -5.17 -62.41
CA GLY A 686 16.70 -3.87 -61.95
C GLY A 686 16.05 -3.82 -60.56
N ARG A 687 16.03 -4.91 -59.78
CA ARG A 687 15.66 -4.84 -58.35
C ARG A 687 16.88 -4.47 -57.48
N PRO A 688 16.77 -3.48 -56.57
CA PRO A 688 17.85 -3.14 -55.66
C PRO A 688 18.19 -4.30 -54.72
N SER A 689 19.47 -4.47 -54.41
CA SER A 689 19.92 -5.48 -53.44
C SER A 689 19.41 -5.12 -52.05
N LEU A 690 18.89 -6.12 -51.34
CA LEU A 690 18.49 -5.94 -49.95
C LEU A 690 19.72 -5.77 -49.08
N GLN A 691 19.61 -4.86 -48.12
CA GLN A 691 20.60 -4.67 -47.07
C GLN A 691 19.88 -4.68 -45.73
N ILE A 692 20.54 -5.22 -44.73
CA ILE A 692 20.04 -5.22 -43.36
C ILE A 692 21.06 -4.56 -42.44
N GLY A 693 20.58 -3.88 -41.42
CA GLY A 693 21.36 -3.55 -40.23
C GLY A 693 21.24 -4.71 -39.24
N VAL A 694 22.33 -5.06 -38.56
CA VAL A 694 22.30 -5.96 -37.41
C VAL A 694 23.04 -5.34 -36.24
N GLY A 695 22.39 -5.30 -35.09
CA GLY A 695 22.92 -4.75 -33.84
C GLY A 695 22.86 -5.77 -32.71
N ILE A 696 23.96 -5.94 -31.98
CA ILE A 696 24.04 -6.87 -30.86
C ILE A 696 24.52 -6.17 -29.59
N ASN A 697 23.81 -6.41 -28.48
CA ASN A 697 24.29 -6.06 -27.14
C ASN A 697 24.02 -7.22 -26.17
N THR A 698 24.93 -7.42 -25.23
CA THR A 698 24.82 -8.46 -24.20
C THR A 698 24.68 -7.82 -22.82
N GLY A 699 23.76 -8.34 -22.00
CA GLY A 699 23.60 -7.89 -20.62
C GLY A 699 22.34 -8.43 -19.96
N ASP A 700 22.16 -8.06 -18.69
CA ASP A 700 21.00 -8.47 -17.90
C ASP A 700 19.69 -8.04 -18.55
N LEU A 701 18.69 -8.92 -18.53
CA LEU A 701 17.32 -8.65 -18.92
C LEU A 701 16.32 -9.42 -18.05
N MET A 702 15.09 -8.93 -18.00
CA MET A 702 13.95 -9.65 -17.42
C MET A 702 13.10 -10.20 -18.56
N LEU A 703 13.02 -11.52 -18.67
CA LEU A 703 12.17 -12.25 -19.62
C LEU A 703 10.90 -12.69 -18.88
N GLY A 704 9.71 -12.46 -19.44
CA GLY A 704 8.48 -12.86 -18.76
C GLY A 704 7.19 -12.57 -19.53
N THR A 705 6.05 -12.80 -18.89
CA THR A 705 4.72 -12.55 -19.45
C THR A 705 4.13 -11.24 -18.93
N VAL A 706 3.67 -10.38 -19.83
CA VAL A 706 3.02 -9.09 -19.47
C VAL A 706 1.76 -8.90 -20.33
N GLY A 707 0.70 -8.36 -19.73
CA GLY A 707 -0.59 -8.18 -20.41
C GLY A 707 -1.76 -8.10 -19.44
N GLY A 708 -2.96 -8.42 -19.92
CA GLY A 708 -4.16 -8.57 -19.09
C GLY A 708 -4.58 -10.04 -19.00
N GLU A 709 -5.55 -10.35 -18.12
CA GLU A 709 -5.99 -11.73 -17.86
C GLU A 709 -6.42 -12.53 -19.11
N ASN A 710 -6.94 -11.84 -20.13
CA ASN A 710 -7.41 -12.46 -21.38
C ASN A 710 -6.42 -12.36 -22.55
N ARG A 711 -5.27 -11.68 -22.37
CA ARG A 711 -4.24 -11.53 -23.40
C ARG A 711 -2.89 -11.25 -22.76
N MET A 712 -2.04 -12.26 -22.76
CA MET A 712 -0.66 -12.20 -22.30
C MET A 712 0.27 -12.20 -23.51
N ASN A 713 1.34 -11.42 -23.46
CA ASN A 713 2.42 -11.46 -24.44
C ASN A 713 3.73 -11.84 -23.73
N SER A 714 4.60 -12.58 -24.41
CA SER A 714 6.00 -12.66 -24.03
C SER A 714 6.64 -11.27 -24.18
N THR A 715 7.42 -10.87 -23.19
CA THR A 715 8.15 -9.60 -23.24
C THR A 715 9.50 -9.74 -22.59
N VAL A 716 10.42 -8.90 -23.08
CA VAL A 716 11.68 -8.61 -22.43
C VAL A 716 11.64 -7.18 -21.93
N ILE A 717 12.05 -6.95 -20.69
CA ILE A 717 12.19 -5.61 -20.11
C ILE A 717 13.65 -5.42 -19.69
N SER A 718 14.38 -4.56 -20.41
CA SER A 718 15.74 -4.17 -20.02
C SER A 718 16.25 -2.94 -20.78
N ASP A 719 17.14 -2.19 -20.13
CA ASP A 719 18.00 -1.21 -20.81
C ASP A 719 18.90 -1.87 -21.88
N SER A 720 19.27 -3.14 -21.69
CA SER A 720 20.10 -3.92 -22.62
C SER A 720 19.42 -4.13 -23.97
N VAL A 721 18.08 -4.25 -23.99
CA VAL A 721 17.28 -4.38 -25.23
C VAL A 721 17.29 -3.06 -26.01
N ASN A 722 17.06 -1.95 -25.31
CA ASN A 722 17.11 -0.61 -25.92
C ASN A 722 18.50 -0.31 -26.50
N LEU A 723 19.56 -0.78 -25.85
CA LEU A 723 20.93 -0.63 -26.36
C LEU A 723 21.16 -1.47 -27.63
N ALA A 724 20.66 -2.70 -27.69
CA ALA A 724 20.76 -3.57 -28.88
C ALA A 724 20.03 -2.98 -30.09
N SER A 725 18.78 -2.54 -29.93
CA SER A 725 18.01 -1.86 -30.97
C SER A 725 18.72 -0.59 -31.46
N ARG A 726 19.39 0.13 -30.56
CA ARG A 726 20.19 1.30 -30.97
C ARG A 726 21.47 0.92 -31.70
N MET A 727 22.13 -0.20 -31.36
CA MET A 727 23.29 -0.68 -32.13
C MET A 727 22.88 -0.96 -33.57
N GLU A 728 21.71 -1.56 -33.79
CA GLU A 728 21.15 -1.80 -35.12
C GLU A 728 20.95 -0.47 -35.85
N GLY A 729 20.25 0.50 -35.27
CA GLY A 729 19.98 1.78 -35.94
C GLY A 729 21.25 2.59 -36.26
N LEU A 730 22.34 2.41 -35.51
CA LEU A 730 23.63 3.01 -35.80
C LEU A 730 24.31 2.44 -37.05
N THR A 731 23.97 1.22 -37.47
CA THR A 731 24.55 0.60 -38.67
C THR A 731 24.36 1.47 -39.91
N LYS A 732 23.19 2.13 -40.04
CA LYS A 732 22.89 3.10 -41.11
C LYS A 732 23.81 4.31 -41.06
N ASN A 733 24.06 4.84 -39.86
CA ASN A 733 24.87 6.06 -39.66
C ASN A 733 26.35 5.87 -39.97
N TYR A 734 26.86 4.64 -39.90
CA TYR A 734 28.25 4.30 -40.23
C TYR A 734 28.36 3.52 -41.55
N GLY A 735 27.25 3.16 -42.18
CA GLY A 735 27.23 2.44 -43.45
C GLY A 735 27.72 0.98 -43.38
N VAL A 736 27.74 0.38 -42.19
CA VAL A 736 28.25 -0.99 -41.91
C VAL A 736 27.10 -1.97 -41.69
N SER A 737 27.29 -3.28 -41.85
CA SER A 737 26.16 -4.24 -41.79
C SER A 737 25.92 -4.82 -40.40
N LEU A 738 26.94 -4.93 -39.55
CA LEU A 738 26.85 -5.53 -38.21
C LEU A 738 27.66 -4.73 -37.19
N LEU A 739 26.98 -4.30 -36.13
CA LEU A 739 27.57 -3.61 -34.99
C LEU A 739 27.35 -4.39 -33.69
N ILE A 740 28.40 -4.49 -32.88
CA ILE A 740 28.34 -5.05 -31.54
C ILE A 740 28.75 -4.01 -30.50
N SER A 741 28.10 -4.05 -29.35
CA SER A 741 28.51 -3.26 -28.19
C SER A 741 29.80 -3.79 -27.56
N HIS A 742 30.48 -2.95 -26.79
CA HIS A 742 31.59 -3.38 -25.94
C HIS A 742 31.22 -4.51 -24.97
N HIS A 743 29.96 -4.57 -24.50
CA HIS A 743 29.54 -5.64 -23.60
C HIS A 743 29.56 -7.01 -24.28
N THR A 744 29.14 -7.05 -25.56
CA THR A 744 29.22 -8.26 -26.39
C THR A 744 30.66 -8.61 -26.69
N PHE A 745 31.48 -7.61 -27.09
CA PHE A 745 32.90 -7.81 -27.38
C PHE A 745 33.67 -8.44 -26.21
N LEU A 746 33.42 -7.99 -24.97
CA LEU A 746 34.07 -8.53 -23.76
C LEU A 746 33.63 -9.96 -23.41
N ARG A 747 32.51 -10.44 -23.96
CA ARG A 747 31.93 -11.76 -23.68
C ARG A 747 32.19 -12.77 -24.80
N LEU A 748 32.93 -12.36 -25.84
CA LEU A 748 33.42 -13.28 -26.86
C LEU A 748 34.50 -14.18 -26.25
N GLN A 749 34.41 -15.48 -26.50
CA GLN A 749 35.41 -16.44 -26.01
C GLN A 749 36.79 -16.15 -26.58
N LYS A 750 36.85 -15.88 -27.89
CA LYS A 750 38.07 -15.53 -28.62
C LYS A 750 37.78 -14.46 -29.66
N TYR A 751 38.03 -13.20 -29.31
CA TYR A 751 37.80 -12.08 -30.23
C TYR A 751 38.64 -12.15 -31.51
N GLU A 752 39.77 -12.89 -31.49
CA GLU A 752 40.67 -13.10 -32.63
C GLU A 752 40.07 -13.98 -33.74
N ASP A 753 39.03 -14.76 -33.41
CA ASP A 753 38.32 -15.60 -34.38
C ASP A 753 37.41 -14.76 -35.30
N TYR A 754 37.26 -13.47 -35.03
CA TYR A 754 36.40 -12.54 -35.76
C TYR A 754 37.17 -11.35 -36.32
N CYS A 755 36.74 -10.89 -37.49
CA CYS A 755 37.22 -9.66 -38.10
C CYS A 755 36.48 -8.46 -37.50
N ILE A 756 37.06 -7.88 -36.45
CA ILE A 756 36.45 -6.78 -35.68
C ILE A 756 37.29 -5.50 -35.79
N ARG A 757 36.65 -4.33 -35.90
CA ARG A 757 37.31 -3.03 -35.73
C ARG A 757 36.47 -2.05 -34.90
N PHE A 758 37.13 -1.14 -34.20
CA PHE A 758 36.46 -0.11 -33.40
C PHE A 758 35.86 1.00 -34.30
N ILE A 759 34.61 1.42 -34.01
CA ILE A 759 33.85 2.37 -34.85
C ILE A 759 33.54 3.68 -34.14
N ASP A 760 33.05 3.66 -32.90
CA ASP A 760 32.71 4.91 -32.19
C ASP A 760 32.49 4.68 -30.68
N ARG A 761 32.43 5.77 -29.91
CA ARG A 761 31.82 5.81 -28.56
C ARG A 761 30.55 6.64 -28.58
N VAL A 762 29.42 5.97 -28.44
CA VAL A 762 28.11 6.62 -28.47
C VAL A 762 27.54 6.77 -27.07
N GLN A 763 26.90 7.92 -26.81
CA GLN A 763 26.22 8.16 -25.54
C GLN A 763 24.76 7.68 -25.60
N VAL A 764 24.36 6.86 -24.63
CA VAL A 764 22.97 6.38 -24.52
C VAL A 764 22.07 7.50 -23.97
N LYS A 765 20.94 7.78 -24.64
CA LYS A 765 20.00 8.84 -24.24
C LYS A 765 19.45 8.48 -22.84
N GLY A 766 19.70 9.34 -21.85
CA GLY A 766 19.31 9.09 -20.46
C GLY A 766 20.39 8.49 -19.54
N LYS A 767 21.63 8.27 -20.01
CA LYS A 767 22.78 7.83 -19.17
C LYS A 767 24.06 8.64 -19.42
N SER A 768 24.93 8.69 -18.41
CA SER A 768 26.21 9.43 -18.43
C SER A 768 27.41 8.63 -18.96
N LYS A 769 27.30 7.31 -19.14
CA LYS A 769 28.39 6.44 -19.62
C LYS A 769 28.33 6.24 -21.13
N MET A 770 29.46 6.46 -21.82
CA MET A 770 29.63 6.16 -23.23
C MET A 770 29.80 4.66 -23.45
N VAL A 771 29.24 4.13 -24.54
CA VAL A 771 29.39 2.72 -24.95
C VAL A 771 30.24 2.67 -26.21
N ALA A 772 31.33 1.89 -26.17
CA ALA A 772 32.13 1.62 -27.35
C ALA A 772 31.41 0.65 -28.30
N VAL A 773 31.51 0.93 -29.59
CA VAL A 773 30.82 0.23 -30.68
C VAL A 773 31.86 -0.33 -31.63
N TYR A 774 31.69 -1.58 -32.01
CA TYR A 774 32.61 -2.31 -32.90
C TYR A 774 31.86 -2.84 -34.11
N GLU A 775 32.48 -2.77 -35.28
CA GLU A 775 31.99 -3.45 -36.48
C GLU A 775 32.58 -4.86 -36.53
N VAL A 776 31.72 -5.83 -36.82
CA VAL A 776 32.13 -7.19 -37.18
C VAL A 776 31.86 -7.36 -38.68
N PHE A 777 32.90 -7.59 -39.47
CA PHE A 777 32.82 -7.56 -40.94
C PHE A 777 33.19 -8.89 -41.62
N ASP A 778 33.06 -10.01 -40.89
CA ASP A 778 33.31 -11.36 -41.39
C ASP A 778 32.41 -11.77 -42.56
N ALA A 779 31.21 -11.20 -42.63
CA ALA A 779 30.24 -11.43 -43.69
C ALA A 779 30.47 -10.59 -44.97
N ASP A 780 31.42 -9.65 -44.94
CA ASP A 780 31.76 -8.88 -46.14
C ASP A 780 32.37 -9.76 -47.23
N ALA A 781 32.27 -9.30 -48.49
CA ALA A 781 32.93 -9.95 -49.61
C ALA A 781 34.43 -10.14 -49.31
N PRO A 782 35.08 -11.23 -49.75
CA PRO A 782 36.46 -11.54 -49.39
C PRO A 782 37.46 -10.40 -49.66
N GLU A 783 37.27 -9.66 -50.76
CA GLU A 783 38.08 -8.49 -51.14
C GLU A 783 37.90 -7.32 -50.16
N MET A 784 36.65 -7.00 -49.83
CA MET A 784 36.26 -5.96 -48.87
C MET A 784 36.79 -6.27 -47.46
N ARG A 785 36.69 -7.53 -47.01
CA ARG A 785 37.20 -8.00 -45.72
C ARG A 785 38.73 -7.88 -45.65
N LYS A 786 39.44 -8.31 -46.70
CA LYS A 786 40.90 -8.19 -46.78
C LYS A 786 41.36 -6.73 -46.77
N ALA A 787 40.65 -5.85 -47.50
CA ALA A 787 40.94 -4.42 -47.55
C ALA A 787 40.69 -3.74 -46.18
N LYS A 788 39.58 -4.08 -45.48
CA LYS A 788 39.31 -3.60 -44.11
C LYS A 788 40.36 -4.08 -43.11
N LEU A 789 40.81 -5.33 -43.19
CA LEU A 789 41.89 -5.84 -42.33
C LEU A 789 43.21 -5.09 -42.56
N ALA A 790 43.56 -4.81 -43.82
CA ALA A 790 44.78 -4.07 -44.16
C ALA A 790 44.74 -2.60 -43.70
N THR A 791 43.56 -1.97 -43.76
CA THR A 791 43.36 -0.57 -43.37
C THR A 791 43.00 -0.38 -41.90
N LYS A 792 42.67 -1.46 -41.17
CA LYS A 792 42.20 -1.39 -39.77
C LYS A 792 43.09 -0.56 -38.85
N PRO A 793 44.43 -0.75 -38.79
CA PRO A 793 45.28 0.05 -37.89
C PRO A 793 45.20 1.55 -38.22
N THR A 794 45.26 1.90 -39.51
CA THR A 794 45.19 3.28 -40.00
C THR A 794 43.81 3.91 -39.72
N PHE A 795 42.74 3.12 -39.87
CA PHE A 795 41.38 3.55 -39.60
C PHE A 795 41.15 3.83 -38.11
N GLU A 796 41.60 2.93 -37.23
CA GLU A 796 41.45 3.07 -35.77
C GLU A 796 42.31 4.22 -35.23
N GLU A 797 43.51 4.45 -35.80
CA GLU A 797 44.34 5.62 -35.50
C GLU A 797 43.67 6.93 -35.95
N GLY A 798 43.11 6.96 -37.18
CA GLY A 798 42.32 8.08 -37.68
C GLY A 798 41.13 8.41 -36.78
N LEU A 799 40.44 7.39 -36.28
CA LEU A 799 39.33 7.56 -35.36
C LEU A 799 39.78 8.09 -33.99
N PHE A 800 40.92 7.63 -33.46
CA PHE A 800 41.49 8.15 -32.22
C PHE A 800 41.84 9.65 -32.34
N LEU A 801 42.43 10.07 -33.45
CA LEU A 801 42.72 11.49 -33.72
C LEU A 801 41.44 12.32 -33.88
N TYR A 802 40.44 11.78 -34.59
CA TYR A 802 39.12 12.41 -34.72
C TYR A 802 38.47 12.65 -33.36
N MET A 803 38.46 11.65 -32.48
CA MET A 803 37.91 11.76 -31.13
C MET A 803 38.72 12.70 -30.22
N SER A 804 40.01 12.90 -30.53
CA SER A 804 40.89 13.85 -29.83
C SER A 804 40.81 15.28 -30.38
N GLY A 805 40.00 15.52 -31.43
CA GLY A 805 39.79 16.83 -32.05
C GLY A 805 40.81 17.22 -33.13
N ASP A 806 41.74 16.34 -33.52
CA ASP A 806 42.69 16.59 -34.62
C ASP A 806 42.11 16.13 -35.96
N PHE A 807 41.14 16.91 -36.45
CA PHE A 807 40.38 16.58 -37.67
C PHE A 807 41.26 16.56 -38.92
N TYR A 808 42.30 17.38 -39.00
CA TYR A 808 43.16 17.46 -40.18
C TYR A 808 43.99 16.17 -40.37
N ARG A 809 44.65 15.68 -39.31
CA ARG A 809 45.39 14.41 -39.39
C ARG A 809 44.46 13.21 -39.51
N ALA A 810 43.32 13.23 -38.81
CA ALA A 810 42.30 12.20 -38.96
C ALA A 810 41.81 12.10 -40.42
N MET A 811 41.56 13.24 -41.09
CA MET A 811 41.18 13.28 -42.51
C MET A 811 42.22 12.60 -43.40
N GLN A 812 43.51 12.87 -43.21
CA GLN A 812 44.59 12.25 -44.00
C GLN A 812 44.62 10.72 -43.84
N LEU A 813 44.40 10.23 -42.62
CA LEU A 813 44.36 8.78 -42.35
C LEU A 813 43.12 8.12 -42.96
N PHE A 814 41.94 8.77 -42.92
CA PHE A 814 40.75 8.26 -43.60
C PHE A 814 40.89 8.32 -45.13
N GLU A 815 41.54 9.34 -45.69
CA GLU A 815 41.88 9.40 -47.12
C GLU A 815 42.81 8.25 -47.53
N ALA A 816 43.83 7.95 -46.72
CA ALA A 816 44.71 6.80 -46.93
C ALA A 816 43.94 5.47 -46.89
N CYS A 817 42.96 5.33 -45.99
CA CYS A 817 42.08 4.18 -45.97
C CYS A 817 41.24 4.07 -47.25
N LEU A 818 40.71 5.19 -47.76
CA LEU A 818 39.90 5.23 -48.98
C LEU A 818 40.71 5.00 -50.26
N LEU A 819 42.01 5.32 -50.27
CA LEU A 819 42.90 4.97 -51.39
C LEU A 819 43.07 3.46 -51.55
N ILE A 820 43.18 2.74 -50.43
CA ILE A 820 43.29 1.28 -50.40
C ILE A 820 41.92 0.61 -50.56
N ASN A 821 40.88 1.24 -50.01
CA ASN A 821 39.54 0.70 -49.93
C ASN A 821 38.46 1.76 -50.22
N PRO A 822 38.24 2.10 -51.50
CA PRO A 822 37.34 3.19 -51.87
C PRO A 822 35.87 2.97 -51.47
N LEU A 823 35.48 1.71 -51.23
CA LEU A 823 34.10 1.31 -50.91
C LEU A 823 33.81 1.30 -49.40
N ASP A 824 34.78 1.63 -48.56
CA ASP A 824 34.59 1.72 -47.12
C ASP A 824 33.75 2.94 -46.73
N LYS A 825 32.45 2.72 -46.53
CA LYS A 825 31.50 3.77 -46.17
C LYS A 825 31.83 4.42 -44.82
N ALA A 826 32.32 3.66 -43.85
CA ALA A 826 32.65 4.21 -42.54
C ALA A 826 33.82 5.19 -42.65
N ALA A 827 34.88 4.83 -43.40
CA ALA A 827 36.02 5.72 -43.65
C ALA A 827 35.60 6.98 -44.40
N ARG A 828 34.71 6.85 -45.38
CA ARG A 828 34.16 8.00 -46.12
C ARG A 828 33.38 8.95 -45.22
N ILE A 829 32.50 8.42 -44.37
CA ILE A 829 31.68 9.23 -43.45
C ILE A 829 32.58 10.02 -42.49
N TYR A 830 33.61 9.40 -41.94
CA TYR A 830 34.53 10.13 -41.06
C TYR A 830 35.42 11.12 -41.82
N TRP A 831 35.88 10.79 -43.03
CA TRP A 831 36.58 11.75 -43.90
C TRP A 831 35.72 12.99 -44.19
N GLU A 832 34.44 12.80 -44.55
CA GLU A 832 33.48 13.89 -44.77
C GLU A 832 33.26 14.72 -43.50
N ARG A 833 33.14 14.08 -42.32
CA ARG A 833 32.99 14.78 -41.03
C ARG A 833 34.23 15.58 -40.61
N CYS A 834 35.41 15.21 -41.09
CA CYS A 834 36.64 15.97 -40.86
C CYS A 834 36.79 17.18 -41.79
N GLN A 835 35.98 17.29 -42.84
CA GLN A 835 36.04 18.45 -43.72
C GLN A 835 35.54 19.71 -42.99
N PRO A 836 36.22 20.85 -43.16
CA PRO A 836 35.72 22.10 -42.63
C PRO A 836 34.39 22.45 -43.34
N SER A 837 33.31 22.55 -42.57
CA SER A 837 31.99 22.98 -43.03
C SER A 837 31.96 24.44 -43.49
#